data_AF-A0A7C5C391-F1
#
_entry.id   AF-A0A7C5C391-F1
#
_cell.length_a   1.000
_cell.length_b   1.000
_cell.length_c   1.000
_cell.angle_alpha   90.00
_cell.angle_beta   90.00
_cell.angle_gamma   90.00
#
_symmetry.space_group_name_H-M   'P 1'
#
loop_
_entity.id
_entity.type
_entity.pdbx_description
1 polymer ?
#
loop_
_entity_poly.entity_id
_entity_poly.type
_entity_poly.pdbx_seq_one_letter_code
_entity_poly.pdbx_strand_id
1 'polypeptide(L)'
;MSDIYIPGVKSKYDTDKMIADLMKVERIPRDRAEKDVEGLKTQKTTWQDIGRRKTALRDSARALYSFQNPFNERVAHSTDEGVITASATREASEQERSFVVTQPAAADRFLSQSLEDSFRVDPGEYGFSIGTSTLSFTFRGGSLKEFVDVLNRYGKDKLHGDIVSVEQGKKSLLIESLVTGDQNKLTFSKESEALAIKTGMAERVNDSRRDLPVETGLGSSPMGVVDPTVVTVKDGVLQVAAGGASRLPLSPPVHSQGELVFQFDAATQVKAGDQNTDPGPPPGPTIPPAGSVTYGGVTVENDPSSVPIPPYTPPPKPPVVNDLALVSLTFSDGTSQTLSPLTDSKDYKTYQYKLTDVAPGKDIVAVDLVNKNTYRDVSFKNLRIYDPTARGGLQPRNPISTAQDAILSMDGIKIRRPSNTIGDLIPGVTLTLHGASPSPVKVKIEPDRSAAKDAIIAVVGNYNRLLAQINVLTRNDDQIIQELTYLSKDEQDSMRKIMGTMQGDSTLNQFKSALQRIATATYPTDAGKDMILLSQIGVSTDARKAGSSQGYDASRLRGYLEIDEKTLETALQNKLPAIRQLFGNDTNGDLVIDSGFAYSVDALIKPYVDIGGIVALKTGTIDTSISQTQKRIDTLDKQLASKESDLKRQYGMMEGSLNRMEQASGSLDQFSKNSSQ
;
A
#
# COMPACT_ATOMS: atom_id res chain seq x y z
N MET A 1 36.39 -66.77 31.40
CA MET A 1 37.44 -67.09 32.39
C MET A 1 37.33 -66.04 33.48
N SER A 2 37.28 -66.49 34.73
CA SER A 2 36.90 -65.73 35.93
C SER A 2 37.80 -64.53 36.19
N ASP A 3 37.19 -63.34 36.23
CA ASP A 3 37.73 -62.15 36.89
C ASP A 3 37.96 -62.47 38.37
N ILE A 4 39.22 -62.65 38.77
CA ILE A 4 39.61 -62.58 40.16
C ILE A 4 39.97 -61.12 40.43
N TYR A 5 38.94 -60.33 40.76
CA TYR A 5 39.09 -59.00 41.33
C TYR A 5 39.01 -59.15 42.85
N ILE A 6 40.10 -58.89 43.57
CA ILE A 6 40.09 -58.79 45.03
C ILE A 6 40.12 -57.30 45.37
N PRO A 7 38.98 -56.68 45.75
CA PRO A 7 38.95 -55.28 46.14
C PRO A 7 39.67 -55.12 47.49
N GLY A 8 40.70 -54.25 47.54
CA GLY A 8 41.32 -53.81 48.80
C GLY A 8 42.79 -54.16 49.02
N VAL A 9 43.43 -54.91 48.11
CA VAL A 9 44.88 -55.16 48.17
C VAL A 9 45.59 -54.19 47.23
N LYS A 10 46.26 -53.15 47.76
CA LYS A 10 47.22 -52.38 46.96
C LYS A 10 48.35 -53.34 46.57
N SER A 11 48.51 -53.63 45.28
CA SER A 11 49.64 -54.43 44.77
C SER A 11 50.94 -53.87 45.34
N LYS A 12 51.78 -54.74 45.94
CA LYS A 12 53.08 -54.37 46.51
C LYS A 12 54.05 -53.82 45.45
N TYR A 13 53.78 -54.04 44.17
CA TYR A 13 54.65 -53.71 43.04
C TYR A 13 54.05 -52.66 42.06
N ASP A 14 52.98 -51.94 42.44
CA ASP A 14 52.32 -50.91 41.61
C ASP A 14 52.04 -51.33 40.14
N THR A 15 51.68 -52.60 39.91
CA THR A 15 51.48 -53.17 38.56
C THR A 15 50.41 -52.44 37.75
N ASP A 16 49.32 -52.01 38.39
CA ASP A 16 48.27 -51.19 37.76
C ASP A 16 48.80 -49.87 37.19
N LYS A 17 49.74 -49.23 37.88
CA LYS A 17 50.37 -47.99 37.43
C LYS A 17 51.27 -48.23 36.23
N MET A 18 52.05 -49.31 36.23
CA MET A 18 52.88 -49.70 35.08
C MET A 18 52.04 -50.00 33.83
N ILE A 19 50.93 -50.73 34.00
CA ILE A 19 50.00 -51.01 32.89
C ILE A 19 49.41 -49.70 32.36
N ALA A 20 48.98 -48.80 33.24
CA ALA A 20 48.45 -47.49 32.85
C ALA A 20 49.49 -46.65 32.08
N ASP A 21 50.74 -46.62 32.53
CA ASP A 21 51.82 -45.89 31.87
C ASP A 21 52.17 -46.47 30.49
N LEU A 22 52.19 -47.80 30.34
CA LEU A 22 52.36 -48.46 29.04
C LEU A 22 51.18 -48.17 28.10
N MET A 23 49.95 -48.28 28.60
CA MET A 23 48.76 -47.98 27.83
C MET A 23 48.69 -46.51 27.40
N LYS A 24 49.26 -45.59 28.17
CA LYS A 24 49.36 -44.18 27.79
C LYS A 24 50.22 -43.96 26.55
N VAL A 25 51.33 -44.69 26.41
CA VAL A 25 52.19 -44.63 25.21
C VAL A 25 51.46 -45.26 24.02
N GLU A 26 50.83 -46.41 24.22
CA GLU A 26 50.08 -47.10 23.18
C GLU A 26 48.86 -46.31 22.69
N ARG A 27 48.27 -45.44 23.54
CA ARG A 27 47.16 -44.54 23.16
C ARG A 27 47.56 -43.38 22.24
N ILE A 28 48.84 -43.04 22.12
CA ILE A 28 49.31 -41.89 21.32
C ILE A 28 48.79 -41.88 19.87
N PRO A 29 48.83 -42.99 19.10
CA PRO A 29 48.29 -43.01 17.73
C PRO A 29 46.78 -42.79 17.67
N ARG A 30 46.05 -43.27 18.67
CA ARG A 30 44.60 -43.09 18.79
C ARG A 30 44.26 -41.65 19.12
N ASP A 31 44.95 -41.05 20.09
CA ASP A 31 44.77 -39.64 20.46
C ASP A 31 45.18 -38.68 19.32
N ARG A 32 46.19 -39.06 18.52
CA ARG A 32 46.53 -38.33 17.29
C ARG A 32 45.40 -38.40 16.27
N ALA A 33 44.84 -39.59 16.03
CA ALA A 33 43.71 -39.76 15.12
C ALA A 33 42.46 -39.00 15.58
N GLU A 34 42.21 -38.93 16.89
CA GLU A 34 41.12 -38.11 17.45
C GLU A 34 41.35 -36.61 17.19
N LYS A 35 42.57 -36.11 17.42
CA LYS A 35 42.94 -34.72 17.05
C LYS A 35 42.80 -34.46 15.56
N ASP A 36 43.14 -35.43 14.71
CA ASP A 36 42.95 -35.31 13.25
C ASP A 36 41.45 -35.17 12.91
N VAL A 37 40.57 -35.93 13.58
CA VAL A 37 39.11 -35.77 13.43
C VAL A 37 38.63 -34.40 13.88
N GLU A 38 39.11 -33.88 15.01
CA GLU A 38 38.77 -32.53 15.48
C GLU A 38 39.22 -31.45 14.48
N GLY A 39 40.42 -31.58 13.92
CA GLY A 39 40.94 -30.71 12.87
C GLY A 39 40.06 -30.75 11.61
N LEU A 40 39.70 -31.94 11.15
CA LEU A 40 38.81 -32.11 9.99
C LEU A 40 37.40 -31.53 10.25
N LYS A 41 36.84 -31.73 11.45
CA LYS A 41 35.55 -31.11 11.83
C LYS A 41 35.63 -29.59 11.80
N THR A 42 36.71 -29.01 12.33
CA THR A 42 36.95 -27.57 12.28
C THR A 42 37.05 -27.08 10.84
N GLN A 43 37.79 -27.78 9.98
CA GLN A 43 37.88 -27.45 8.55
C GLN A 43 36.52 -27.53 7.84
N LYS A 44 35.70 -28.55 8.16
CA LYS A 44 34.34 -28.69 7.62
C LYS A 44 33.48 -27.48 7.98
N THR A 45 33.42 -27.12 9.26
CA THR A 45 32.66 -25.97 9.74
C THR A 45 33.14 -24.70 9.08
N THR A 46 34.46 -24.49 8.99
CA THR A 46 35.04 -23.35 8.28
C THR A 46 34.58 -23.26 6.81
N TRP A 47 34.56 -24.38 6.08
CA TRP A 47 34.05 -24.39 4.70
C TRP A 47 32.57 -24.06 4.61
N GLN A 48 31.76 -24.58 5.55
CA GLN A 48 30.34 -24.24 5.62
C GLN A 48 30.13 -22.76 5.91
N ASP A 49 30.93 -22.17 6.80
CA ASP A 49 30.87 -20.75 7.17
C ASP A 49 31.27 -19.86 5.99
N ILE A 50 32.35 -20.20 5.29
CA ILE A 50 32.76 -19.53 4.05
C ILE A 50 31.65 -19.64 3.00
N GLY A 51 31.00 -20.80 2.88
CA GLY A 51 29.83 -20.99 2.02
C GLY A 51 28.71 -20.02 2.35
N ARG A 52 28.33 -19.91 3.64
CA ARG A 52 27.29 -18.96 4.09
C ARG A 52 27.65 -17.50 3.80
N ARG A 53 28.91 -17.09 4.06
CA ARG A 53 29.36 -15.72 3.76
C ARG A 53 29.44 -15.42 2.27
N LYS A 54 29.86 -16.40 1.46
CA LYS A 54 29.81 -16.31 0.01
C LYS A 54 28.38 -16.12 -0.48
N THR A 55 27.42 -16.90 0.03
CA THR A 55 26.00 -16.72 -0.30
C THR A 55 25.49 -15.33 0.10
N ALA A 56 25.80 -14.85 1.32
CA ALA A 56 25.40 -13.51 1.75
C ALA A 56 25.96 -12.40 0.83
N LEU A 57 27.23 -12.49 0.45
CA LEU A 57 27.83 -11.55 -0.50
C LEU A 57 27.16 -11.66 -1.88
N ARG A 58 26.96 -12.87 -2.39
CA ARG A 58 26.27 -13.14 -3.65
C ARG A 58 24.87 -12.53 -3.68
N ASP A 59 24.07 -12.73 -2.64
CA ASP A 59 22.70 -12.25 -2.56
C ASP A 59 22.67 -10.71 -2.53
N SER A 60 23.54 -10.10 -1.71
CA SER A 60 23.64 -8.64 -1.66
C SER A 60 24.13 -8.03 -2.99
N ALA A 61 25.08 -8.67 -3.67
CA ALA A 61 25.53 -8.26 -5.00
C ALA A 61 24.39 -8.39 -6.01
N ARG A 62 23.72 -9.55 -6.05
CA ARG A 62 22.59 -9.80 -6.95
C ARG A 62 21.46 -8.79 -6.78
N ALA A 63 21.19 -8.36 -5.55
CA ALA A 63 20.20 -7.32 -5.28
C ALA A 63 20.47 -6.04 -6.10
N LEU A 64 21.74 -5.64 -6.31
CA LEU A 64 22.10 -4.40 -7.01
C LEU A 64 21.82 -4.39 -8.52
N TYR A 65 21.65 -5.55 -9.17
CA TYR A 65 21.34 -5.61 -10.61
C TYR A 65 20.12 -6.45 -10.96
N SER A 66 19.48 -7.08 -9.98
CA SER A 66 18.24 -7.83 -10.18
C SER A 66 17.05 -6.92 -10.51
N PHE A 67 15.90 -7.52 -10.79
CA PHE A 67 14.64 -6.80 -10.99
C PHE A 67 14.32 -5.86 -9.81
N GLN A 68 14.61 -6.26 -8.57
CA GLN A 68 14.37 -5.50 -7.34
C GLN A 68 15.52 -4.54 -6.98
N ASN A 69 16.34 -4.13 -7.95
CA ASN A 69 17.47 -3.26 -7.66
C ASN A 69 17.04 -1.91 -7.03
N PRO A 70 17.77 -1.43 -6.01
CA PRO A 70 17.41 -0.22 -5.28
C PRO A 70 17.57 1.06 -6.11
N PHE A 71 18.31 1.02 -7.22
CA PHE A 71 18.54 2.19 -8.08
C PHE A 71 17.28 2.69 -8.81
N ASN A 72 16.26 1.85 -8.92
CA ASN A 72 14.97 2.20 -9.52
C ASN A 72 13.90 2.55 -8.47
N GLU A 73 14.22 2.47 -7.17
CA GLU A 73 13.28 2.88 -6.13
C GLU A 73 13.05 4.39 -6.15
N ARG A 74 11.83 4.78 -5.79
CA ARG A 74 11.40 6.18 -5.76
C ARG A 74 10.97 6.53 -4.36
N VAL A 75 11.23 7.78 -3.98
CA VAL A 75 10.77 8.37 -2.73
C VAL A 75 10.05 9.67 -3.06
N ALA A 76 9.02 10.00 -2.26
CA ALA A 76 8.32 11.26 -2.35
C ALA A 76 8.55 12.06 -1.07
N HIS A 77 9.13 13.25 -1.19
CA HIS A 77 9.36 14.16 -0.09
C HIS A 77 8.32 15.26 -0.09
N SER A 78 7.69 15.49 1.06
CA SER A 78 6.78 16.60 1.29
C SER A 78 7.50 17.72 2.01
N THR A 79 7.22 18.98 1.65
CA THR A 79 7.70 20.13 2.43
C THR A 79 6.99 20.27 3.78
N ASP A 80 5.84 19.62 3.96
CA ASP A 80 5.07 19.60 5.21
C ASP A 80 4.36 18.25 5.38
N GLU A 81 5.03 17.33 6.08
CA GLU A 81 4.51 15.98 6.38
C GLU A 81 3.35 15.99 7.37
N GLY A 82 3.14 17.08 8.12
CA GLY A 82 1.98 17.23 9.00
C GLY A 82 0.67 17.46 8.23
N VAL A 83 0.75 17.84 6.95
CA VAL A 83 -0.39 18.13 6.08
C VAL A 83 -0.54 17.04 5.02
N ILE A 84 0.54 16.70 4.32
CA ILE A 84 0.55 15.69 3.26
C ILE A 84 1.79 14.81 3.42
N THR A 85 1.60 13.50 3.47
CA THR A 85 2.66 12.52 3.18
C THR A 85 2.42 11.85 1.83
N ALA A 86 3.46 11.32 1.23
CA ALA A 86 3.39 10.67 -0.07
C ALA A 86 4.28 9.43 -0.10
N SER A 87 3.81 8.37 -0.74
CA SER A 87 4.63 7.22 -1.11
C SER A 87 4.70 7.11 -2.63
N ALA A 88 5.88 6.75 -3.15
CA ALA A 88 6.11 6.57 -4.58
C ALA A 88 6.48 5.11 -4.87
N THR A 89 6.00 4.63 -6.01
CA THR A 89 6.35 3.34 -6.59
C THR A 89 7.45 3.53 -7.64
N ARG A 90 8.04 2.44 -8.11
CA ARG A 90 9.18 2.45 -9.06
C ARG A 90 8.81 3.00 -10.42
N GLU A 91 7.51 2.99 -10.74
CA GLU A 91 6.89 3.53 -11.94
C GLU A 91 6.69 5.05 -11.87
N ALA A 92 6.84 5.65 -10.68
CA ALA A 92 6.68 7.09 -10.51
C ALA A 92 7.77 7.86 -11.26
N SER A 93 7.35 8.83 -12.06
CA SER A 93 8.25 9.75 -12.76
C SER A 93 8.76 10.85 -11.82
N GLU A 94 10.00 11.29 -12.02
CA GLU A 94 10.59 12.39 -11.28
C GLU A 94 9.87 13.70 -11.62
N GLN A 95 9.25 14.32 -10.62
CA GLN A 95 8.54 15.60 -10.76
C GLN A 95 8.30 16.24 -9.39
N GLU A 96 8.06 17.54 -9.38
CA GLU A 96 7.59 18.29 -8.21
C GLU A 96 6.20 18.84 -8.50
N ARG A 97 5.29 18.70 -7.54
CA ARG A 97 3.90 19.17 -7.64
C ARG A 97 3.51 19.97 -6.41
N SER A 98 2.72 21.01 -6.62
CA SER A 98 2.26 21.90 -5.55
C SER A 98 0.82 21.58 -5.17
N PHE A 99 0.58 21.37 -3.87
CA PHE A 99 -0.72 21.02 -3.32
C PHE A 99 -1.19 22.05 -2.30
N VAL A 100 -2.47 22.41 -2.33
CA VAL A 100 -3.10 23.18 -1.25
C VAL A 100 -4.28 22.37 -0.73
N VAL A 101 -4.24 21.97 0.55
CA VAL A 101 -5.34 21.21 1.17
C VAL A 101 -6.27 22.19 1.85
N THR A 102 -7.41 22.46 1.23
CA THR A 102 -8.42 23.33 1.84
C THR A 102 -9.18 22.61 2.95
N GLN A 103 -9.48 21.33 2.73
CA GLN A 103 -10.29 20.53 3.64
C GLN A 103 -9.94 19.05 3.47
N PRO A 104 -9.62 18.29 4.53
CA PRO A 104 -9.51 16.84 4.45
C PRO A 104 -10.89 16.16 4.43
N ALA A 105 -10.93 14.95 3.91
CA ALA A 105 -12.11 14.10 3.99
C ALA A 105 -12.35 13.74 5.46
N ALA A 106 -13.61 13.77 5.88
CA ALA A 106 -14.02 13.36 7.21
C ALA A 106 -15.14 12.33 7.13
N ALA A 107 -15.33 11.60 8.21
CA ALA A 107 -16.38 10.63 8.40
C ALA A 107 -17.33 11.13 9.50
N ASP A 108 -18.54 10.58 9.54
CA ASP A 108 -19.51 10.95 10.56
C ASP A 108 -19.14 10.41 11.94
N ARG A 109 -19.26 11.28 12.95
CA ARG A 109 -19.00 10.95 14.35
C ARG A 109 -20.11 11.53 15.21
N PHE A 110 -20.88 10.66 15.87
CA PHE A 110 -22.01 11.05 16.71
C PHE A 110 -21.74 10.76 18.17
N LEU A 111 -21.96 11.77 19.01
CA LEU A 111 -21.85 11.64 20.44
C LEU A 111 -23.23 11.77 21.07
N SER A 112 -23.60 10.85 21.95
CA SER A 112 -24.81 11.00 22.74
C SER A 112 -24.69 12.13 23.76
N GLN A 113 -25.84 12.58 24.26
CA GLN A 113 -25.88 13.32 25.51
C GLN A 113 -25.31 12.47 26.66
N SER A 114 -25.05 13.11 27.80
CA SER A 114 -24.59 12.43 29.01
C SER A 114 -25.68 11.46 29.51
N LEU A 115 -25.34 10.18 29.62
CA LEU A 115 -26.22 9.10 30.07
C LEU A 115 -25.76 8.60 31.43
N GLU A 116 -26.71 8.23 32.30
CA GLU A 116 -26.41 7.57 33.58
C GLU A 116 -25.80 6.18 33.36
N ASP A 117 -24.93 5.73 34.27
CA ASP A 117 -24.33 4.38 34.24
C ASP A 117 -25.35 3.23 34.28
N SER A 118 -26.54 3.52 34.81
CA SER A 118 -27.69 2.62 34.85
C SER A 118 -28.41 2.52 33.51
N PHE A 119 -28.10 3.36 32.51
CA PHE A 119 -28.73 3.30 31.20
C PHE A 119 -28.56 1.92 30.56
N ARG A 120 -29.63 1.44 29.95
CA ARG A 120 -29.68 0.16 29.24
C ARG A 120 -30.18 0.39 27.83
N VAL A 121 -29.55 -0.32 26.89
CA VAL A 121 -29.97 -0.38 25.49
C VAL A 121 -31.03 -1.47 25.37
N ASP A 122 -32.13 -1.15 24.70
CA ASP A 122 -33.30 -2.01 24.58
C ASP A 122 -33.00 -3.22 23.65
N PRO A 123 -33.70 -4.36 23.79
CA PRO A 123 -33.57 -5.47 22.85
C PRO A 123 -34.18 -5.13 21.49
N GLY A 124 -33.57 -5.64 20.42
CA GLY A 124 -34.15 -5.58 19.07
C GLY A 124 -33.10 -5.63 17.96
N GLU A 125 -33.49 -5.23 16.76
CA GLU A 125 -32.59 -5.23 15.60
C GLU A 125 -32.05 -3.83 15.32
N TYR A 126 -30.73 -3.68 15.36
CA TYR A 126 -30.03 -2.43 15.15
C TYR A 126 -29.47 -2.41 13.73
N GLY A 127 -29.86 -1.41 12.93
CA GLY A 127 -29.43 -1.27 11.54
C GLY A 127 -28.73 0.06 11.27
N PHE A 128 -27.56 0.05 10.65
CA PHE A 128 -26.80 1.24 10.25
C PHE A 128 -26.57 1.21 8.75
N SER A 129 -26.50 2.38 8.11
CA SER A 129 -26.00 2.45 6.74
C SER A 129 -24.99 3.56 6.56
N ILE A 130 -23.92 3.26 5.82
CA ILE A 130 -22.81 4.15 5.48
C ILE A 130 -22.74 4.18 3.96
N GLY A 131 -23.29 5.24 3.36
CA GLY A 131 -23.50 5.30 1.91
C GLY A 131 -24.39 4.15 1.43
N THR A 132 -23.89 3.29 0.55
CA THR A 132 -24.61 2.11 0.05
C THR A 132 -24.44 0.86 0.91
N SER A 133 -23.50 0.86 1.86
CA SER A 133 -23.26 -0.27 2.75
C SER A 133 -24.27 -0.27 3.88
N THR A 134 -24.99 -1.38 4.05
CA THR A 134 -25.89 -1.61 5.20
C THR A 134 -25.30 -2.63 6.16
N LEU A 135 -25.52 -2.42 7.45
CA LEU A 135 -25.10 -3.30 8.54
C LEU A 135 -26.28 -3.49 9.48
N SER A 136 -26.60 -4.72 9.85
CA SER A 136 -27.59 -4.95 10.91
C SER A 136 -27.21 -6.11 11.83
N PHE A 137 -27.60 -6.01 13.10
CA PHE A 137 -27.43 -7.07 14.08
C PHE A 137 -28.55 -7.06 15.12
N THR A 138 -28.84 -8.23 15.68
CA THR A 138 -29.79 -8.36 16.79
C THR A 138 -29.06 -8.20 18.12
N PHE A 139 -29.60 -7.38 19.01
CA PHE A 139 -29.11 -7.19 20.37
C PHE A 139 -30.17 -7.63 21.38
N ARG A 140 -29.77 -8.36 22.42
CA ARG A 140 -30.69 -8.92 23.42
C ARG A 140 -31.11 -7.93 24.52
N GLY A 141 -30.65 -6.68 24.42
CA GLY A 141 -30.76 -5.69 25.47
C GLY A 141 -29.65 -5.85 26.52
N GLY A 142 -29.22 -4.77 27.15
CA GLY A 142 -28.09 -4.81 28.08
C GLY A 142 -27.44 -3.46 28.34
N SER A 143 -26.21 -3.50 28.84
CA SER A 143 -25.39 -2.31 29.11
C SER A 143 -24.84 -1.68 27.82
N LEU A 144 -24.44 -0.40 27.90
CA LEU A 144 -23.76 0.29 26.79
C LEU A 144 -22.49 -0.45 26.34
N LYS A 145 -21.76 -1.05 27.27
CA LYS A 145 -20.53 -1.81 26.98
C LYS A 145 -20.83 -3.04 26.12
N GLU A 146 -21.81 -3.84 26.50
CA GLU A 146 -22.22 -5.01 25.71
C GLU A 146 -22.73 -4.61 24.32
N PHE A 147 -23.45 -3.48 24.22
CA PHE A 147 -23.88 -2.96 22.93
C PHE A 147 -22.70 -2.56 22.05
N VAL A 148 -21.73 -1.81 22.59
CA VAL A 148 -20.51 -1.40 21.86
C VAL A 148 -19.67 -2.61 21.44
N ASP A 149 -19.55 -3.63 22.29
CA ASP A 149 -18.83 -4.86 21.95
C ASP A 149 -19.47 -5.60 20.77
N VAL A 150 -20.80 -5.63 20.71
CA VAL A 150 -21.55 -6.20 19.57
C VAL A 150 -21.41 -5.30 18.34
N LEU A 151 -21.58 -3.98 18.50
CA LEU A 151 -21.43 -3.00 17.43
C LEU A 151 -20.06 -3.12 16.75
N ASN A 152 -18.98 -3.16 17.52
CA ASN A 152 -17.61 -3.27 17.00
C ASN A 152 -17.34 -4.63 16.33
N ARG A 153 -17.92 -5.71 16.85
CA ARG A 153 -17.81 -7.05 16.23
C ARG A 153 -18.44 -7.10 14.83
N TYR A 154 -19.59 -6.46 14.65
CA TYR A 154 -20.29 -6.40 13.38
C TYR A 154 -19.75 -5.28 12.46
N GLY A 155 -19.35 -4.14 13.05
CA GLY A 155 -18.93 -2.93 12.36
C GLY A 155 -17.55 -3.01 11.71
N LYS A 156 -16.62 -3.82 12.25
CA LYS A 156 -15.28 -4.08 11.70
C LYS A 156 -14.56 -2.79 11.24
N ASP A 157 -14.26 -2.68 9.95
CA ASP A 157 -13.54 -1.59 9.28
C ASP A 157 -14.45 -0.44 8.83
N LYS A 158 -15.75 -0.49 9.15
CA LYS A 158 -16.74 0.49 8.67
C LYS A 158 -17.36 1.32 9.80
N LEU A 159 -17.64 0.70 10.93
CA LEU A 159 -18.36 1.34 12.03
C LEU A 159 -17.69 0.99 13.35
N HIS A 160 -17.45 2.01 14.16
CA HIS A 160 -16.86 1.87 15.48
C HIS A 160 -17.74 2.55 16.53
N GLY A 161 -17.80 1.97 17.73
CA GLY A 161 -18.40 2.60 18.89
C GLY A 161 -17.45 2.59 20.07
N ASP A 162 -17.58 3.63 20.89
CA ASP A 162 -16.81 3.80 22.11
C ASP A 162 -17.65 4.45 23.21
N ILE A 163 -17.19 4.36 24.45
CA ILE A 163 -17.86 4.92 25.62
C ILE A 163 -16.93 5.92 26.30
N VAL A 164 -17.30 7.19 26.26
CA VAL A 164 -16.55 8.29 26.84
C VAL A 164 -17.10 8.60 28.24
N SER A 165 -16.25 8.50 29.27
CA SER A 165 -16.60 8.92 30.62
C SER A 165 -16.62 10.46 30.70
N VAL A 166 -17.75 11.04 31.09
CA VAL A 166 -17.92 12.50 31.17
C VAL A 166 -17.71 13.00 32.61
N GLU A 167 -18.38 12.36 33.57
CA GLU A 167 -18.31 12.64 35.01
C GLU A 167 -18.45 11.33 35.79
N GLN A 168 -18.22 11.33 37.10
CA GLN A 168 -18.47 10.12 37.92
C GLN A 168 -19.94 9.68 37.80
N GLY A 169 -20.14 8.45 37.33
CA GLY A 169 -21.46 7.86 37.13
C GLY A 169 -22.15 8.19 35.80
N LYS A 170 -21.52 8.99 34.92
CA LYS A 170 -22.08 9.42 33.64
C LYS A 170 -21.17 9.17 32.44
N LYS A 171 -21.75 8.66 31.36
CA LYS A 171 -21.05 8.25 30.14
C LYS A 171 -21.77 8.74 28.89
N SER A 172 -21.03 8.98 27.83
CA SER A 172 -21.55 9.23 26.48
C SER A 172 -21.16 8.10 25.54
N LEU A 173 -22.09 7.68 24.70
CA LEU A 173 -21.87 6.74 23.63
C LEU A 173 -21.41 7.49 22.38
N LEU A 174 -20.24 7.13 21.85
CA LEU A 174 -19.73 7.57 20.56
C LEU A 174 -20.03 6.48 19.53
N ILE A 175 -20.60 6.85 18.39
CA ILE A 175 -20.72 5.99 17.21
C ILE A 175 -20.12 6.75 16.03
N GLU A 176 -19.11 6.16 15.38
CA GLU A 176 -18.41 6.77 14.25
C GLU A 176 -18.30 5.83 13.04
N SER A 177 -18.42 6.43 11.86
CA SER A 177 -18.03 5.80 10.61
C SER A 177 -16.50 5.86 10.47
N LEU A 178 -15.91 4.76 9.99
CA LEU A 178 -14.51 4.69 9.61
C LEU A 178 -14.29 5.00 8.12
N VAL A 179 -15.39 5.16 7.37
CA VAL A 179 -15.37 5.50 5.95
C VAL A 179 -15.64 6.99 5.80
N THR A 180 -14.67 7.70 5.23
CA THR A 180 -14.74 9.14 4.95
C THR A 180 -15.46 9.44 3.63
N GLY A 181 -15.88 10.69 3.45
CA GLY A 181 -16.47 11.18 2.20
C GLY A 181 -17.95 11.52 2.32
N ASP A 182 -18.39 12.55 1.61
CA ASP A 182 -19.74 13.13 1.66
C ASP A 182 -20.84 12.14 1.24
N GLN A 183 -20.52 11.14 0.42
CA GLN A 183 -21.48 10.09 0.04
C GLN A 183 -21.58 8.99 1.11
N ASN A 184 -20.62 8.90 2.02
CA ASN A 184 -20.53 7.86 3.06
C ASN A 184 -21.15 8.34 4.38
N LYS A 185 -22.32 8.97 4.29
CA LYS A 185 -23.05 9.44 5.47
C LYS A 185 -23.53 8.25 6.29
N LEU A 186 -23.29 8.29 7.59
CA LEU A 186 -23.82 7.33 8.55
C LEU A 186 -25.28 7.69 8.87
N THR A 187 -26.15 6.70 8.71
CA THR A 187 -27.59 6.79 8.99
C THR A 187 -28.00 5.67 9.94
N PHE A 188 -29.04 5.94 10.72
CA PHE A 188 -29.62 5.01 11.69
C PHE A 188 -30.94 4.46 11.14
N SER A 189 -31.16 3.15 11.30
CA SER A 189 -32.35 2.44 10.86
C SER A 189 -32.73 1.36 11.88
N LYS A 190 -34.00 0.91 11.86
CA LYS A 190 -34.55 -0.05 12.83
C LYS A 190 -34.41 0.53 14.26
N GLU A 191 -34.04 -0.28 15.25
CA GLU A 191 -33.94 0.17 16.65
C GLU A 191 -32.78 1.14 16.90
N SER A 192 -31.85 1.29 15.94
CA SER A 192 -30.78 2.27 16.08
C SER A 192 -31.27 3.71 15.92
N GLU A 193 -32.35 3.93 15.16
CA GLU A 193 -33.01 5.24 15.08
C GLU A 193 -33.60 5.63 16.44
N ALA A 194 -34.36 4.72 17.05
CA ALA A 194 -34.96 4.94 18.37
C ALA A 194 -33.89 5.20 19.42
N LEU A 195 -32.78 4.45 19.40
CA LEU A 195 -31.64 4.66 20.27
C LEU A 195 -31.01 6.04 20.03
N ALA A 196 -30.72 6.41 18.78
CA ALA A 196 -30.08 7.69 18.45
C ALA A 196 -30.90 8.89 18.93
N ILE A 197 -32.24 8.82 18.79
CA ILE A 197 -33.17 9.84 19.30
C ILE A 197 -33.18 9.84 20.84
N LYS A 198 -33.36 8.67 21.47
CA LYS A 198 -33.43 8.51 22.93
C LYS A 198 -32.16 9.01 23.62
N THR A 199 -30.99 8.81 23.00
CA THR A 199 -29.69 9.24 23.51
C THR A 199 -29.30 10.65 23.05
N GLY A 200 -30.14 11.33 22.26
CA GLY A 200 -29.88 12.69 21.78
C GLY A 200 -28.72 12.82 20.78
N MET A 201 -28.32 11.74 20.11
CA MET A 201 -27.33 11.78 19.01
C MET A 201 -27.92 12.41 17.75
N ALA A 202 -29.20 12.12 17.50
CA ALA A 202 -29.94 12.63 16.36
C ALA A 202 -31.34 13.07 16.79
N GLU A 203 -31.95 13.94 16.00
CA GLU A 203 -33.35 14.34 16.16
C GLU A 203 -34.11 14.09 14.87
N ARG A 204 -35.42 13.83 14.99
CA ARG A 204 -36.26 13.75 13.79
C ARG A 204 -36.43 15.14 13.22
N VAL A 205 -36.02 15.27 11.97
CA VAL A 205 -36.44 16.39 11.14
C VAL A 205 -37.66 15.92 10.39
N ASN A 206 -38.60 16.83 10.12
CA ASN A 206 -39.66 16.54 9.17
C ASN A 206 -38.99 16.26 7.82
N ASP A 207 -38.79 14.97 7.51
CA ASP A 207 -38.30 14.46 6.23
C ASP A 207 -39.33 14.78 5.17
N SER A 208 -39.38 16.05 4.79
CA SER A 208 -40.28 16.51 3.75
C SER A 208 -39.62 16.22 2.42
N ARG A 209 -38.96 15.06 2.23
CA ARG A 209 -38.76 14.56 0.88
C ARG A 209 -40.14 14.32 0.31
N ARG A 210 -40.54 15.28 -0.49
CA ARG A 210 -41.83 15.33 -1.13
C ARG A 210 -41.58 15.32 -2.61
N ASP A 211 -41.64 14.14 -3.18
CA ASP A 211 -41.71 13.99 -4.62
C ASP A 211 -43.08 14.53 -5.07
N LEU A 212 -43.07 15.38 -6.09
CA LEU A 212 -44.24 16.00 -6.72
C LEU A 212 -44.59 15.15 -7.95
N PRO A 213 -45.59 14.25 -7.87
CA PRO A 213 -45.92 13.39 -8.99
C PRO A 213 -46.44 14.24 -10.15
N VAL A 214 -45.79 14.14 -11.31
CA VAL A 214 -46.11 14.91 -12.50
C VAL A 214 -47.54 14.70 -12.99
N GLU A 215 -48.11 13.53 -12.68
CA GLU A 215 -49.47 13.12 -12.99
C GLU A 215 -50.51 14.04 -12.33
N THR A 216 -50.17 14.64 -11.18
CA THR A 216 -51.05 15.59 -10.48
C THR A 216 -51.25 16.90 -11.27
N GLY A 217 -50.42 17.16 -12.28
CA GLY A 217 -50.48 18.35 -13.14
C GLY A 217 -51.51 18.27 -14.27
N LEU A 218 -52.01 17.08 -14.61
CA LEU A 218 -52.89 16.86 -15.77
C LEU A 218 -54.31 17.45 -15.65
N GLY A 219 -54.69 17.93 -14.47
CA GLY A 219 -56.08 18.35 -14.17
C GLY A 219 -56.22 19.75 -13.58
N SER A 220 -55.14 20.50 -13.40
CA SER A 220 -55.22 21.85 -12.83
C SER A 220 -54.28 22.82 -13.53
N SER A 221 -54.78 23.99 -13.88
CA SER A 221 -54.06 25.05 -14.57
C SER A 221 -54.24 26.37 -13.82
N PRO A 222 -53.17 27.14 -13.60
CA PRO A 222 -53.30 28.48 -13.01
C PRO A 222 -54.05 29.45 -13.94
N MET A 223 -54.24 29.09 -15.22
CA MET A 223 -54.98 29.87 -16.21
C MET A 223 -56.47 29.44 -16.37
N GLY A 224 -56.95 28.49 -15.55
CA GLY A 224 -58.36 28.07 -15.53
C GLY A 224 -58.81 27.17 -16.68
N VAL A 225 -58.05 27.08 -17.77
CA VAL A 225 -58.29 26.18 -18.91
C VAL A 225 -57.28 25.03 -18.85
N VAL A 226 -57.78 23.80 -18.78
CA VAL A 226 -56.98 22.58 -18.89
C VAL A 226 -57.17 22.05 -20.30
N ASP A 227 -56.19 22.26 -21.17
CA ASP A 227 -56.18 21.67 -22.50
C ASP A 227 -55.29 20.41 -22.49
N PRO A 228 -55.88 19.20 -22.61
CA PRO A 228 -55.15 17.94 -22.54
C PRO A 228 -54.23 17.69 -23.76
N THR A 229 -54.29 18.54 -24.80
CA THR A 229 -53.40 18.45 -25.95
C THR A 229 -52.08 19.21 -25.77
N VAL A 230 -52.04 20.17 -24.84
CA VAL A 230 -50.85 21.02 -24.58
C VAL A 230 -50.11 20.66 -23.30
N VAL A 231 -50.73 19.92 -22.39
CA VAL A 231 -50.05 19.33 -21.21
C VAL A 231 -50.22 17.82 -21.26
N THR A 232 -49.11 17.09 -21.35
CA THR A 232 -49.12 15.62 -21.41
C THR A 232 -48.13 15.04 -20.41
N VAL A 233 -48.43 13.84 -19.89
CA VAL A 233 -47.50 13.08 -19.05
C VAL A 233 -47.25 11.73 -19.70
N LYS A 234 -45.99 11.38 -19.89
CA LYS A 234 -45.57 10.08 -20.42
C LYS A 234 -44.27 9.64 -19.74
N ASP A 235 -44.22 8.39 -19.29
CA ASP A 235 -43.02 7.80 -18.66
C ASP A 235 -42.43 8.65 -17.51
N GLY A 236 -43.29 9.28 -16.69
CA GLY A 236 -42.89 10.15 -15.58
C GLY A 236 -42.36 11.53 -16.00
N VAL A 237 -42.57 11.93 -17.24
CA VAL A 237 -42.20 13.25 -17.78
C VAL A 237 -43.45 14.08 -18.03
N LEU A 238 -43.52 15.27 -17.45
CA LEU A 238 -44.54 16.28 -17.73
C LEU A 238 -44.07 17.18 -18.87
N GLN A 239 -44.70 17.09 -20.03
CA GLN A 239 -44.47 18.00 -21.14
C GLN A 239 -45.52 19.10 -21.12
N VAL A 240 -45.06 20.34 -21.00
CA VAL A 240 -45.86 21.57 -21.14
C VAL A 240 -45.49 22.18 -22.49
N ALA A 241 -46.35 21.99 -23.48
CA ALA A 241 -46.17 22.54 -24.83
C ALA A 241 -46.26 24.08 -24.83
N ALA A 242 -45.81 24.69 -25.92
CA ALA A 242 -45.98 26.12 -26.16
C ALA A 242 -47.42 26.59 -25.90
N GLY A 243 -47.61 27.58 -25.03
CA GLY A 243 -48.93 28.10 -24.61
C GLY A 243 -49.61 27.32 -23.48
N GLY A 244 -49.04 26.19 -23.04
CA GLY A 244 -49.60 25.35 -21.97
C GLY A 244 -49.30 25.85 -20.56
N ALA A 245 -50.15 25.46 -19.60
CA ALA A 245 -49.95 25.72 -18.19
C ALA A 245 -50.42 24.54 -17.32
N SER A 246 -49.65 24.22 -16.28
CA SER A 246 -49.91 23.13 -15.33
C SER A 246 -49.67 23.61 -13.91
N ARG A 247 -50.51 23.18 -12.97
CA ARG A 247 -50.37 23.43 -11.53
C ARG A 247 -50.19 22.11 -10.79
N LEU A 248 -49.19 22.05 -9.92
CA LEU A 248 -48.89 20.90 -9.07
C LEU A 248 -49.19 21.26 -7.61
N PRO A 249 -50.34 20.83 -7.05
CA PRO A 249 -50.74 21.19 -5.69
C PRO A 249 -49.89 20.49 -4.62
N LEU A 250 -49.60 21.20 -3.53
CA LEU A 250 -48.90 20.75 -2.34
C LEU A 250 -49.87 20.74 -1.14
N SER A 251 -50.40 19.56 -0.78
CA SER A 251 -51.21 19.33 0.43
C SER A 251 -50.62 18.22 1.31
N PRO A 252 -50.23 18.48 2.57
CA PRO A 252 -50.31 19.76 3.29
C PRO A 252 -49.34 20.82 2.71
N PRO A 253 -49.50 22.12 2.96
CA PRO A 253 -48.54 23.13 2.50
C PRO A 253 -47.12 22.87 3.03
N VAL A 254 -46.10 23.24 2.24
CA VAL A 254 -44.69 23.11 2.65
C VAL A 254 -44.21 24.45 3.20
N HIS A 255 -43.93 24.50 4.49
CA HIS A 255 -43.39 25.70 5.13
C HIS A 255 -41.90 25.86 4.79
N SER A 256 -41.53 27.02 4.26
CA SER A 256 -40.14 27.31 3.85
C SER A 256 -39.24 27.63 5.04
N GLN A 257 -38.80 26.59 5.74
CA GLN A 257 -37.82 26.63 6.83
C GLN A 257 -36.68 25.62 6.60
N GLY A 258 -35.58 25.79 7.33
CA GLY A 258 -34.44 24.89 7.29
C GLY A 258 -33.65 24.94 5.99
N GLU A 259 -33.05 23.82 5.61
CA GLU A 259 -32.22 23.68 4.40
C GLU A 259 -33.00 23.09 3.22
N LEU A 260 -34.33 23.15 3.23
CA LEU A 260 -35.17 22.57 2.17
C LEU A 260 -34.81 23.14 0.78
N VAL A 261 -34.65 22.25 -0.19
CA VAL A 261 -34.35 22.52 -1.59
C VAL A 261 -35.50 22.02 -2.46
N PHE A 262 -36.00 22.87 -3.35
CA PHE A 262 -36.83 22.46 -4.47
C PHE A 262 -35.93 22.13 -5.67
N GLN A 263 -36.02 20.89 -6.16
CA GLN A 263 -35.28 20.41 -7.32
C GLN A 263 -36.24 19.93 -8.41
N PHE A 264 -35.88 20.20 -9.66
CA PHE A 264 -36.48 19.54 -10.83
C PHE A 264 -35.46 19.44 -11.97
N ASP A 265 -35.71 18.53 -12.90
CA ASP A 265 -34.98 18.46 -14.17
C ASP A 265 -35.85 19.02 -15.29
N ALA A 266 -35.28 19.88 -16.14
CA ALA A 266 -35.99 20.45 -17.29
C ALA A 266 -35.18 20.33 -18.59
N ALA A 267 -35.89 20.12 -19.70
CA ALA A 267 -35.37 20.16 -21.06
C ALA A 267 -36.27 21.00 -21.96
N THR A 268 -35.69 21.71 -22.93
CA THR A 268 -36.42 22.54 -23.88
C THR A 268 -36.29 22.01 -25.30
N GLN A 269 -37.39 22.06 -26.04
CA GLN A 269 -37.42 21.69 -27.46
C GLN A 269 -38.05 22.83 -28.26
N VAL A 270 -37.22 23.48 -29.09
CA VAL A 270 -37.70 24.44 -30.08
C VAL A 270 -38.34 23.66 -31.22
N LYS A 271 -39.63 23.88 -31.45
CA LYS A 271 -40.34 23.42 -32.65
C LYS A 271 -39.89 24.29 -33.83
N ALA A 272 -39.75 23.69 -35.01
CA ALA A 272 -39.62 24.47 -36.23
C ALA A 272 -40.86 25.36 -36.31
N GLY A 273 -40.67 26.67 -36.20
CA GLY A 273 -41.77 27.62 -36.23
C GLY A 273 -42.53 27.39 -37.53
N ASP A 274 -43.85 27.20 -37.40
CA ASP A 274 -44.72 27.09 -38.57
C ASP A 274 -44.41 28.30 -39.44
N GLN A 275 -43.99 28.04 -40.68
CA GLN A 275 -43.79 29.11 -41.63
C GLN A 275 -45.18 29.66 -41.83
N ASN A 276 -45.52 30.73 -41.10
CA ASN A 276 -46.71 31.52 -41.35
C ASN A 276 -46.49 32.18 -42.71
N THR A 277 -46.63 31.36 -43.75
CA THR A 277 -46.52 31.73 -45.14
C THR A 277 -47.74 32.58 -45.36
N ASP A 278 -47.47 33.82 -45.75
CA ASP A 278 -48.49 34.72 -46.26
C ASP A 278 -49.43 33.91 -47.17
N PRO A 279 -50.73 33.74 -46.81
CA PRO A 279 -51.66 32.96 -47.61
C PRO A 279 -51.87 33.56 -49.01
N GLY A 280 -51.27 34.72 -49.27
CA GLY A 280 -51.33 35.44 -50.53
C GLY A 280 -52.61 36.26 -50.63
N PRO A 281 -52.74 37.04 -51.70
CA PRO A 281 -53.99 37.75 -51.97
C PRO A 281 -55.14 36.75 -52.11
N PRO A 282 -56.34 37.06 -51.59
CA PRO A 282 -57.51 36.23 -51.81
C PRO A 282 -57.78 36.08 -53.33
N PRO A 283 -58.31 34.94 -53.78
CA PRO A 283 -58.63 34.75 -55.19
C PRO A 283 -59.59 35.85 -55.65
N GLY A 284 -59.20 36.57 -56.72
CA GLY A 284 -59.99 37.65 -57.29
C GLY A 284 -61.35 37.17 -57.83
N PRO A 285 -62.27 38.09 -58.14
CA PRO A 285 -63.58 37.72 -58.67
C PRO A 285 -63.45 36.92 -59.96
N THR A 286 -64.14 35.77 -60.04
CA THR A 286 -64.22 34.98 -61.28
C THR A 286 -65.08 35.74 -62.29
N ILE A 287 -64.44 36.27 -63.33
CA ILE A 287 -65.14 36.99 -64.40
C ILE A 287 -65.69 35.94 -65.38
N PRO A 288 -67.01 35.95 -65.68
CA PRO A 288 -67.58 35.03 -66.65
C PRO A 288 -66.98 35.30 -68.05
N PRO A 289 -66.82 34.27 -68.90
CA PRO A 289 -66.29 34.43 -70.25
C PRO A 289 -67.19 35.39 -71.04
N ALA A 290 -66.56 36.27 -71.83
CA ALA A 290 -67.28 37.24 -72.62
C ALA A 290 -68.16 36.52 -73.64
N GLY A 291 -69.46 36.84 -73.65
CA GLY A 291 -70.43 36.17 -74.52
C GLY A 291 -70.11 36.37 -76.00
N SER A 292 -70.45 35.38 -76.81
CA SER A 292 -70.39 35.47 -78.27
C SER A 292 -71.79 35.41 -78.86
N VAL A 293 -71.97 36.01 -80.04
CA VAL A 293 -73.24 35.93 -80.78
C VAL A 293 -72.97 35.36 -82.16
N THR A 294 -73.85 34.46 -82.61
CA THR A 294 -73.75 33.80 -83.92
C THR A 294 -75.02 34.01 -84.71
N TYR A 295 -74.91 34.56 -85.92
CA TYR A 295 -76.05 34.72 -86.82
C TYR A 295 -75.61 34.45 -88.27
N GLY A 296 -76.37 33.62 -88.98
CA GLY A 296 -76.06 33.26 -90.37
C GLY A 296 -74.73 32.50 -90.58
N GLY A 297 -74.15 31.91 -89.54
CA GLY A 297 -72.91 31.12 -89.62
C GLY A 297 -71.61 31.85 -89.26
N VAL A 298 -71.67 33.13 -88.86
CA VAL A 298 -70.51 33.89 -88.36
C VAL A 298 -70.69 34.16 -86.86
N THR A 299 -69.67 33.82 -86.06
CA THR A 299 -69.61 34.08 -84.62
C THR A 299 -68.70 35.26 -84.35
N VAL A 300 -69.19 36.26 -83.62
CA VAL A 300 -68.39 37.37 -83.10
C VAL A 300 -68.25 37.18 -81.60
N GLU A 301 -67.00 37.07 -81.13
CA GLU A 301 -66.66 36.97 -79.72
C GLU A 301 -66.28 38.36 -79.18
N ASN A 302 -66.65 38.61 -77.93
CA ASN A 302 -66.40 39.87 -77.26
C ASN A 302 -65.08 39.80 -76.48
N ASP A 303 -64.38 40.92 -76.31
CA ASP A 303 -63.08 40.92 -75.61
C ASP A 303 -63.25 40.58 -74.12
N PRO A 304 -62.34 39.80 -73.52
CA PRO A 304 -62.42 39.45 -72.11
C PRO A 304 -62.25 40.69 -71.21
N SER A 305 -63.15 40.85 -70.24
CA SER A 305 -63.07 41.95 -69.28
C SER A 305 -61.90 41.76 -68.31
N SER A 306 -61.16 42.83 -68.02
CA SER A 306 -60.14 42.86 -66.96
C SER A 306 -60.52 43.86 -65.86
N VAL A 307 -60.26 43.51 -64.60
CA VAL A 307 -60.53 44.36 -63.43
C VAL A 307 -59.20 44.62 -62.71
N PRO A 308 -58.81 45.89 -62.46
CA PRO A 308 -57.61 46.19 -61.66
C PRO A 308 -57.85 45.84 -60.19
N ILE A 309 -57.03 44.94 -59.62
CA ILE A 309 -57.09 44.53 -58.21
C ILE A 309 -56.17 45.45 -57.38
N PRO A 310 -56.61 45.96 -56.20
CA PRO A 310 -55.76 46.77 -55.33
C PRO A 310 -54.54 45.98 -54.82
N PRO A 311 -53.41 46.65 -54.52
CA PRO A 311 -52.20 45.99 -54.03
C PRO A 311 -52.43 45.33 -52.66
N TYR A 312 -52.01 44.07 -52.54
CA TYR A 312 -52.15 43.30 -51.29
C TYR A 312 -51.13 43.74 -50.24
N THR A 313 -51.61 44.10 -49.05
CA THR A 313 -50.78 44.32 -47.86
C THR A 313 -50.93 43.13 -46.91
N PRO A 314 -49.87 42.34 -46.66
CA PRO A 314 -49.93 41.21 -45.76
C PRO A 314 -50.31 41.66 -44.34
N PRO A 315 -51.09 40.87 -43.59
CA PRO A 315 -51.37 41.17 -42.20
C PRO A 315 -50.08 41.16 -41.35
N PRO A 316 -50.00 41.97 -40.28
CA PRO A 316 -48.83 41.99 -39.40
C PRO A 316 -48.64 40.61 -38.76
N LYS A 317 -47.41 40.10 -38.79
CA LYS A 317 -47.06 38.80 -38.21
C LYS A 317 -47.32 38.83 -36.69
N PRO A 318 -47.95 37.79 -36.10
CA PRO A 318 -48.10 37.69 -34.65
C PRO A 318 -46.72 37.76 -33.95
N PRO A 319 -46.62 38.44 -32.79
CA PRO A 319 -45.36 38.53 -32.06
C PRO A 319 -44.96 37.15 -31.50
N VAL A 320 -43.68 36.79 -31.67
CA VAL A 320 -43.11 35.55 -31.11
C VAL A 320 -42.65 35.83 -29.69
N VAL A 321 -43.15 35.05 -28.73
CA VAL A 321 -42.78 35.13 -27.31
C VAL A 321 -41.74 34.08 -26.99
N ASN A 322 -40.65 34.50 -26.35
CA ASN A 322 -39.62 33.63 -25.77
C ASN A 322 -39.49 33.96 -24.28
N ASP A 323 -39.95 33.06 -23.42
CA ASP A 323 -39.94 33.21 -21.96
C ASP A 323 -39.39 31.94 -21.32
N LEU A 324 -38.24 32.04 -20.66
CA LEU A 324 -37.59 30.93 -19.97
C LEU A 324 -37.86 30.93 -18.45
N ALA A 325 -38.64 31.89 -17.92
CA ALA A 325 -39.06 31.94 -16.53
C ALA A 325 -40.40 31.21 -16.31
N LEU A 326 -40.42 29.89 -16.54
CA LEU A 326 -41.66 29.11 -16.59
C LEU A 326 -42.16 28.61 -15.22
N VAL A 327 -41.32 28.59 -14.20
CA VAL A 327 -41.62 27.92 -12.92
C VAL A 327 -41.86 28.94 -11.83
N SER A 328 -43.01 28.85 -11.16
CA SER A 328 -43.38 29.72 -10.04
C SER A 328 -43.84 28.90 -8.83
N LEU A 329 -43.54 29.38 -7.64
CA LEU A 329 -44.04 28.84 -6.37
C LEU A 329 -45.24 29.68 -5.93
N THR A 330 -46.38 29.04 -5.65
CA THR A 330 -47.60 29.69 -5.15
C THR A 330 -47.68 29.52 -3.65
N PHE A 331 -48.04 30.59 -2.94
CA PHE A 331 -48.06 30.62 -1.47
C PHE A 331 -49.48 30.66 -0.90
N SER A 332 -49.63 30.31 0.39
CA SER A 332 -50.91 30.32 1.11
C SER A 332 -51.56 31.71 1.20
N ASP A 333 -50.76 32.78 1.11
CA ASP A 333 -51.19 34.18 1.07
C ASP A 333 -51.72 34.63 -0.31
N GLY A 334 -51.71 33.74 -1.32
CA GLY A 334 -52.14 34.01 -2.69
C GLY A 334 -51.09 34.68 -3.57
N THR A 335 -49.91 35.02 -3.04
CA THR A 335 -48.79 35.53 -3.85
C THR A 335 -48.03 34.39 -4.53
N SER A 336 -47.20 34.73 -5.51
CA SER A 336 -46.31 33.76 -6.17
C SER A 336 -44.91 34.33 -6.41
N GLN A 337 -43.91 33.46 -6.42
CA GLN A 337 -42.53 33.81 -6.77
C GLN A 337 -42.10 33.02 -8.01
N THR A 338 -41.68 33.72 -9.06
CA THR A 338 -41.08 33.09 -10.24
C THR A 338 -39.59 32.80 -9.98
N LEU A 339 -39.18 31.59 -10.34
CA LEU A 339 -37.81 31.11 -10.20
C LEU A 339 -36.93 31.60 -11.37
N SER A 340 -35.60 31.49 -11.20
CA SER A 340 -34.65 31.90 -12.23
C SER A 340 -34.91 31.21 -13.57
N PRO A 341 -34.74 31.91 -14.72
CA PRO A 341 -35.01 31.34 -16.03
C PRO A 341 -34.22 30.06 -16.33
N LEU A 342 -34.84 29.14 -17.06
CA LEU A 342 -34.20 27.93 -17.56
C LEU A 342 -33.13 28.26 -18.62
N THR A 343 -32.24 27.32 -18.86
CA THR A 343 -31.22 27.40 -19.91
C THR A 343 -31.59 26.44 -21.01
N ASP A 344 -31.61 26.93 -22.25
CA ASP A 344 -31.95 26.08 -23.39
C ASP A 344 -31.02 24.86 -23.52
N SER A 345 -31.64 23.69 -23.63
CA SER A 345 -30.94 22.42 -23.80
C SER A 345 -31.93 21.32 -24.18
N LYS A 346 -31.53 20.48 -25.15
CA LYS A 346 -32.26 19.24 -25.46
C LYS A 346 -32.03 18.16 -24.40
N ASP A 347 -30.92 18.24 -23.67
CA ASP A 347 -30.61 17.37 -22.54
C ASP A 347 -31.26 17.93 -21.26
N TYR A 348 -31.62 17.03 -20.35
CA TYR A 348 -32.16 17.42 -19.05
C TYR A 348 -31.08 18.09 -18.21
N LYS A 349 -31.34 19.32 -17.76
CA LYS A 349 -30.53 20.02 -16.76
C LYS A 349 -31.26 20.04 -15.42
N THR A 350 -30.52 19.79 -14.35
CA THR A 350 -31.04 19.84 -12.98
C THR A 350 -30.99 21.27 -12.44
N TYR A 351 -32.12 21.74 -11.90
CA TYR A 351 -32.27 23.03 -11.25
C TYR A 351 -32.55 22.80 -9.77
N GLN A 352 -31.90 23.59 -8.91
CA GLN A 352 -32.04 23.49 -7.44
C GLN A 352 -32.18 24.89 -6.85
N TYR A 353 -33.18 25.07 -5.99
CA TYR A 353 -33.46 26.33 -5.31
C TYR A 353 -33.65 26.07 -3.82
N LYS A 354 -32.83 26.70 -2.98
CA LYS A 354 -33.06 26.70 -1.54
C LYS A 354 -34.34 27.49 -1.24
N LEU A 355 -35.30 26.86 -0.56
CA LEU A 355 -36.62 27.44 -0.35
C LEU A 355 -36.55 28.74 0.47
N THR A 356 -35.64 28.84 1.44
CA THR A 356 -35.46 30.08 2.21
C THR A 356 -35.04 31.28 1.35
N ASP A 357 -34.37 31.04 0.23
CA ASP A 357 -33.86 32.10 -0.63
C ASP A 357 -34.95 32.62 -1.59
N VAL A 358 -35.87 31.75 -1.99
CA VAL A 358 -36.95 32.06 -2.94
C VAL A 358 -38.32 32.26 -2.28
N ALA A 359 -38.52 31.80 -1.05
CA ALA A 359 -39.80 31.81 -0.36
C ALA A 359 -39.67 32.00 1.17
N PRO A 360 -38.88 32.97 1.66
CA PRO A 360 -38.52 33.08 3.08
C PRO A 360 -39.75 33.11 4.00
N GLY A 361 -39.89 32.09 4.86
CA GLY A 361 -40.95 32.00 5.87
C GLY A 361 -42.38 31.83 5.32
N LYS A 362 -42.55 31.53 4.03
CA LYS A 362 -43.87 31.33 3.41
C LYS A 362 -44.27 29.86 3.36
N ASP A 363 -45.57 29.59 3.37
CA ASP A 363 -46.12 28.26 3.08
C ASP A 363 -46.39 28.11 1.59
N ILE A 364 -45.74 27.13 0.97
CA ILE A 364 -45.87 26.82 -0.45
C ILE A 364 -47.04 25.84 -0.62
N VAL A 365 -48.02 26.22 -1.43
CA VAL A 365 -49.25 25.45 -1.67
C VAL A 365 -49.32 24.86 -3.06
N ALA A 366 -48.53 25.34 -4.02
CA ALA A 366 -48.43 24.75 -5.35
C ALA A 366 -47.13 25.15 -6.07
N VAL A 367 -46.78 24.37 -7.10
CA VAL A 367 -45.80 24.74 -8.13
C VAL A 367 -46.55 24.96 -9.45
N ASP A 368 -46.45 26.16 -10.00
CA ASP A 368 -47.05 26.55 -11.27
C ASP A 368 -45.99 26.49 -12.38
N LEU A 369 -46.33 25.79 -13.47
CA LEU A 369 -45.52 25.63 -14.67
C LEU A 369 -46.26 26.28 -15.84
N VAL A 370 -45.83 27.47 -16.25
CA VAL A 370 -46.51 28.28 -17.27
C VAL A 370 -45.60 28.51 -18.46
N ASN A 371 -45.93 27.89 -19.59
CA ASN A 371 -45.17 28.02 -20.83
C ASN A 371 -45.80 29.05 -21.77
N LYS A 372 -45.35 30.30 -21.70
CA LYS A 372 -45.82 31.39 -22.58
C LYS A 372 -45.12 31.43 -23.94
N ASN A 373 -44.23 30.48 -24.25
CA ASN A 373 -43.49 30.49 -25.50
C ASN A 373 -44.39 30.17 -26.69
N THR A 374 -44.04 30.68 -27.88
CA THR A 374 -44.78 30.41 -29.13
C THR A 374 -44.33 29.10 -29.81
N TYR A 375 -43.04 28.75 -29.74
CA TYR A 375 -42.47 27.61 -30.48
C TYR A 375 -41.59 26.72 -29.61
N ARG A 376 -41.81 26.70 -28.31
CA ARG A 376 -40.95 25.95 -27.38
C ARG A 376 -41.79 25.09 -26.47
N ASP A 377 -41.53 23.80 -26.50
CA ASP A 377 -42.05 22.87 -25.52
C ASP A 377 -41.02 22.71 -24.40
N VAL A 378 -41.50 22.53 -23.17
CA VAL A 378 -40.65 22.29 -22.01
C VAL A 378 -41.10 21.03 -21.30
N SER A 379 -40.15 20.15 -21.02
CA SER A 379 -40.38 18.88 -20.34
C SER A 379 -39.77 18.93 -18.94
N PHE A 380 -40.52 18.49 -17.94
CA PHE A 380 -40.13 18.45 -16.54
C PHE A 380 -40.19 17.02 -15.99
N LYS A 381 -39.24 16.65 -15.14
CA LYS A 381 -39.26 15.40 -14.38
C LYS A 381 -38.53 15.56 -13.04
N ASN A 382 -38.62 14.56 -12.17
CA ASN A 382 -37.93 14.53 -10.88
C ASN A 382 -38.20 15.77 -10.01
N LEU A 383 -39.42 16.31 -10.06
CA LEU A 383 -39.80 17.44 -9.21
C LEU A 383 -39.91 16.96 -7.77
N ARG A 384 -39.14 17.57 -6.88
CA ARG A 384 -39.11 17.20 -5.46
C ARG A 384 -38.71 18.36 -4.58
N ILE A 385 -39.25 18.38 -3.37
CA ILE A 385 -38.73 19.20 -2.27
C ILE A 385 -38.06 18.25 -1.30
N TYR A 386 -36.86 18.56 -0.80
CA TYR A 386 -36.17 17.72 0.20
C TYR A 386 -35.13 18.53 0.97
N ASP A 387 -34.74 18.06 2.14
CA ASP A 387 -33.60 18.63 2.88
C ASP A 387 -32.32 17.83 2.52
N PRO A 388 -31.28 18.45 1.92
CA PRO A 388 -30.03 17.77 1.57
C PRO A 388 -29.19 17.37 2.80
N THR A 389 -29.49 17.91 3.97
CA THR A 389 -28.86 17.57 5.25
C THR A 389 -29.56 16.42 5.96
N ALA A 390 -30.82 16.11 5.61
CA ALA A 390 -31.57 15.00 6.20
C ALA A 390 -30.97 13.64 5.82
N ARG A 391 -30.86 12.76 6.83
CA ARG A 391 -30.25 11.43 6.72
C ARG A 391 -31.27 10.36 7.09
N GLY A 392 -32.15 10.03 6.15
CA GLY A 392 -33.29 9.14 6.42
C GLY A 392 -34.23 9.70 7.47
N GLY A 393 -34.56 11.00 7.38
CA GLY A 393 -35.43 11.72 8.30
C GLY A 393 -34.84 12.08 9.67
N LEU A 394 -33.56 11.84 9.88
CA LEU A 394 -32.83 12.27 11.07
C LEU A 394 -31.79 13.34 10.72
N GLN A 395 -31.63 14.32 11.61
CA GLN A 395 -30.50 15.24 11.60
C GLN A 395 -29.63 15.00 12.83
N PRO A 396 -28.29 15.04 12.68
CA PRO A 396 -27.39 15.00 13.82
C PRO A 396 -27.63 16.18 14.75
N ARG A 397 -27.82 15.93 16.05
CA ARG A 397 -28.07 17.02 17.02
C ARG A 397 -26.78 17.74 17.41
N ASN A 398 -25.72 16.99 17.71
CA ASN A 398 -24.39 17.52 18.05
C ASN A 398 -23.28 16.60 17.48
N PRO A 399 -23.07 16.57 16.14
CA PRO A 399 -22.03 15.74 15.55
C PRO A 399 -20.64 16.27 15.94
N ILE A 400 -19.72 15.38 16.30
CA ILE A 400 -18.29 15.72 16.48
C ILE A 400 -17.66 16.02 15.11
N SER A 401 -18.08 15.27 14.08
CA SER A 401 -17.64 15.47 12.71
C SER A 401 -18.74 15.00 11.75
N THR A 402 -18.77 15.61 10.57
CA THR A 402 -19.71 15.25 9.50
C THR A 402 -18.95 14.71 8.30
N ALA A 403 -19.50 13.65 7.70
CA ALA A 403 -18.98 13.05 6.49
C ALA A 403 -18.88 14.11 5.37
N GLN A 404 -17.66 14.28 4.85
CA GLN A 404 -17.35 15.25 3.80
C GLN A 404 -16.18 14.75 2.97
N ASP A 405 -16.10 15.21 1.72
CA ASP A 405 -14.98 14.90 0.84
C ASP A 405 -13.77 15.80 1.14
N ALA A 406 -12.59 15.29 0.83
CA ALA A 406 -11.37 16.06 0.74
C ALA A 406 -11.45 17.03 -0.44
N ILE A 407 -11.09 18.28 -0.19
CA ILE A 407 -10.95 19.34 -1.17
C ILE A 407 -9.51 19.82 -1.12
N LEU A 408 -8.81 19.61 -2.23
CA LEU A 408 -7.44 20.05 -2.43
C LEU A 408 -7.29 20.68 -3.81
N SER A 409 -6.26 21.47 -4.02
CA SER A 409 -5.83 21.88 -5.35
C SER A 409 -4.46 21.31 -5.68
N MET A 410 -4.27 20.85 -6.92
CA MET A 410 -2.98 20.44 -7.47
C MET A 410 -2.64 21.40 -8.60
N ASP A 411 -1.53 22.12 -8.48
CA ASP A 411 -1.09 23.15 -9.44
C ASP A 411 -2.23 24.15 -9.80
N GLY A 412 -3.10 24.46 -8.83
CA GLY A 412 -4.24 25.38 -8.99
C GLY A 412 -5.56 24.72 -9.44
N ILE A 413 -5.56 23.45 -9.83
CA ILE A 413 -6.76 22.72 -10.24
C ILE A 413 -7.44 22.14 -8.99
N LYS A 414 -8.67 22.58 -8.71
CA LYS A 414 -9.47 22.07 -7.58
C LYS A 414 -9.92 20.64 -7.83
N ILE A 415 -9.66 19.77 -6.87
CA ILE A 415 -9.92 18.33 -6.89
C ILE A 415 -10.74 17.97 -5.66
N ARG A 416 -11.68 17.03 -5.85
CA ARG A 416 -12.52 16.48 -4.79
C ARG A 416 -12.30 14.97 -4.71
N ARG A 417 -12.09 14.44 -3.51
CA ARG A 417 -11.89 12.99 -3.27
C ARG A 417 -12.63 12.54 -2.01
N PRO A 418 -13.23 11.34 -2.00
CA PRO A 418 -13.94 10.85 -0.83
C PRO A 418 -13.01 10.40 0.30
N SER A 419 -11.74 10.10 0.00
CA SER A 419 -10.74 9.60 0.96
C SER A 419 -9.55 10.54 1.09
N ASN A 420 -8.88 10.47 2.24
CA ASN A 420 -7.60 11.13 2.49
C ASN A 420 -6.42 10.36 1.89
N THR A 421 -6.60 9.09 1.52
CA THR A 421 -5.60 8.31 0.78
C THR A 421 -5.96 8.32 -0.70
N ILE A 422 -5.13 8.97 -1.51
CA ILE A 422 -5.41 9.31 -2.90
C ILE A 422 -4.28 8.78 -3.79
N GLY A 423 -4.56 7.74 -4.57
CA GLY A 423 -3.58 7.07 -5.44
C GLY A 423 -3.71 7.37 -6.94
N ASP A 424 -4.64 8.24 -7.34
CA ASP A 424 -5.04 8.45 -8.73
C ASP A 424 -4.66 9.82 -9.30
N LEU A 425 -4.03 10.70 -8.51
CA LEU A 425 -3.64 12.04 -8.98
C LEU A 425 -2.33 12.05 -9.75
N ILE A 426 -1.38 11.23 -9.33
CA ILE A 426 -0.07 11.09 -9.94
C ILE A 426 0.17 9.60 -10.18
N PRO A 427 0.44 9.16 -11.42
CA PRO A 427 0.76 7.76 -11.70
C PRO A 427 1.90 7.25 -10.81
N GLY A 428 1.64 6.15 -10.10
CA GLY A 428 2.62 5.51 -9.23
C GLY A 428 2.85 6.21 -7.89
N VAL A 429 2.02 7.20 -7.49
CA VAL A 429 2.16 7.90 -6.20
C VAL A 429 0.86 7.83 -5.42
N THR A 430 0.97 7.49 -4.14
CA THR A 430 -0.15 7.55 -3.19
C THR A 430 0.08 8.69 -2.21
N LEU A 431 -0.83 9.66 -2.22
CA LEU A 431 -0.85 10.79 -1.30
C LEU A 431 -1.73 10.46 -0.11
N THR A 432 -1.31 10.86 1.09
CA THR A 432 -2.11 10.77 2.31
C THR A 432 -2.25 12.15 2.93
N LEU A 433 -3.47 12.61 3.09
CA LEU A 433 -3.80 13.91 3.70
C LEU A 433 -4.01 13.74 5.22
N HIS A 434 -3.35 14.59 6.00
CA HIS A 434 -3.43 14.59 7.46
C HIS A 434 -4.11 15.83 8.02
N GLY A 435 -4.05 16.96 7.30
CA GLY A 435 -4.62 18.22 7.75
C GLY A 435 -4.87 19.21 6.60
N ALA A 436 -5.54 20.32 6.92
CA ALA A 436 -5.68 21.44 6.01
C ALA A 436 -4.46 22.39 6.13
N SER A 437 -4.07 23.01 5.02
CA SER A 437 -3.05 24.05 5.00
C SER A 437 -3.41 25.11 3.95
N PRO A 438 -3.43 26.40 4.33
CA PRO A 438 -3.63 27.50 3.38
C PRO A 438 -2.37 27.75 2.53
N SER A 439 -1.21 27.27 2.97
CA SER A 439 0.06 27.41 2.26
C SER A 439 0.28 26.24 1.31
N PRO A 440 0.84 26.47 0.10
CA PRO A 440 1.18 25.38 -0.81
C PRO A 440 2.25 24.44 -0.22
N VAL A 441 1.95 23.15 -0.20
CA VAL A 441 2.83 22.04 0.16
C VAL A 441 3.38 21.43 -1.12
N LYS A 442 4.70 21.40 -1.26
CA LYS A 442 5.36 20.79 -2.43
C LYS A 442 5.68 19.33 -2.15
N VAL A 443 5.27 18.46 -3.04
CA VAL A 443 5.65 17.04 -3.03
C VAL A 443 6.60 16.80 -4.19
N LYS A 444 7.83 16.40 -3.88
CA LYS A 444 8.90 16.12 -4.84
C LYS A 444 9.14 14.61 -4.90
N ILE A 445 9.01 14.03 -6.08
CA ILE A 445 9.32 12.64 -6.36
C ILE A 445 10.73 12.56 -6.95
N GLU A 446 11.58 11.75 -6.36
CA GLU A 446 12.97 11.57 -6.80
C GLU A 446 13.44 10.12 -6.60
N PRO A 447 14.57 9.70 -7.20
CA PRO A 447 15.15 8.40 -6.89
C PRO A 447 15.49 8.27 -5.40
N ASP A 448 15.23 7.10 -4.82
CA ASP A 448 15.65 6.80 -3.44
C ASP A 448 17.15 6.50 -3.39
N ARG A 449 17.93 7.58 -3.26
CA ARG A 449 19.40 7.52 -3.16
C ARG A 449 19.85 6.87 -1.85
N SER A 450 19.02 6.90 -0.79
CA SER A 450 19.36 6.27 0.49
C SER A 450 19.33 4.75 0.35
N ALA A 451 18.26 4.21 -0.25
CA ALA A 451 18.16 2.77 -0.51
C ALA A 451 19.33 2.26 -1.38
N ALA A 452 19.70 3.02 -2.42
CA ALA A 452 20.87 2.68 -3.25
C ALA A 452 22.19 2.71 -2.46
N LYS A 453 22.40 3.75 -1.64
CA LYS A 453 23.59 3.88 -0.77
C LYS A 453 23.69 2.72 0.20
N ASP A 454 22.62 2.40 0.91
CA ASP A 454 22.59 1.36 1.94
C ASP A 454 22.85 -0.02 1.35
N ALA A 455 22.35 -0.28 0.14
CA ALA A 455 22.63 -1.53 -0.57
C ALA A 455 24.10 -1.64 -1.02
N ILE A 456 24.73 -0.54 -1.46
CA ILE A 456 26.17 -0.51 -1.78
C ILE A 456 26.99 -0.78 -0.51
N ILE A 457 26.65 -0.12 0.60
CA ILE A 457 27.29 -0.33 1.91
C ILE A 457 27.17 -1.80 2.33
N ALA A 458 25.99 -2.41 2.16
CA ALA A 458 25.76 -3.82 2.50
C ALA A 458 26.66 -4.78 1.69
N VAL A 459 26.80 -4.54 0.38
CA VAL A 459 27.71 -5.34 -0.47
C VAL A 459 29.16 -5.20 -0.03
N VAL A 460 29.62 -3.97 0.21
CA VAL A 460 30.98 -3.71 0.68
C VAL A 460 31.23 -4.34 2.06
N GLY A 461 30.26 -4.26 2.97
CA GLY A 461 30.33 -4.91 4.28
C GLY A 461 30.45 -6.43 4.17
N ASN A 462 29.63 -7.07 3.33
CA ASN A 462 29.71 -8.52 3.10
C ASN A 462 31.02 -8.92 2.39
N TYR A 463 31.49 -8.11 1.45
CA TYR A 463 32.78 -8.28 0.78
C TYR A 463 33.91 -8.27 1.80
N ASN A 464 33.97 -7.26 2.66
CA ASN A 464 35.02 -7.09 3.66
C ASN A 464 34.99 -8.21 4.69
N ARG A 465 33.81 -8.61 5.17
CA ARG A 465 33.65 -9.72 6.12
C ARG A 465 34.14 -11.05 5.54
N LEU A 466 33.79 -11.35 4.29
CA LEU A 466 34.26 -12.57 3.62
C LEU A 466 35.78 -12.53 3.41
N LEU A 467 36.30 -11.41 2.92
CA LEU A 467 37.72 -11.24 2.67
C LEU A 467 38.54 -11.32 3.97
N ALA A 468 38.04 -10.74 5.05
CA ALA A 468 38.66 -10.78 6.37
C ALA A 468 38.72 -12.22 6.89
N GLN A 469 37.63 -12.98 6.80
CA GLN A 469 37.64 -14.38 7.20
C GLN A 469 38.65 -15.19 6.36
N ILE A 470 38.69 -14.99 5.04
CA ILE A 470 39.67 -15.68 4.19
C ILE A 470 41.10 -15.29 4.59
N ASN A 471 41.37 -14.01 4.87
CA ASN A 471 42.66 -13.54 5.32
C ASN A 471 43.09 -14.20 6.65
N VAL A 472 42.19 -14.30 7.63
CA VAL A 472 42.44 -14.99 8.91
C VAL A 472 42.73 -16.48 8.68
N LEU A 473 41.98 -17.13 7.79
CA LEU A 473 42.15 -18.55 7.48
C LEU A 473 43.47 -18.85 6.76
N THR A 474 43.92 -17.96 5.86
CA THR A 474 45.10 -18.20 5.01
C THR A 474 46.38 -17.56 5.51
N ARG A 475 46.34 -16.71 6.55
CA ARG A 475 47.51 -16.04 7.12
C ARG A 475 47.56 -16.24 8.64
N ASN A 476 48.77 -16.40 9.17
CA ASN A 476 49.01 -16.47 10.61
C ASN A 476 49.42 -15.09 11.15
N ASP A 477 48.47 -14.14 11.15
CA ASP A 477 48.70 -12.74 11.53
C ASP A 477 47.53 -12.19 12.37
N ASP A 478 47.74 -12.04 13.68
CA ASP A 478 46.73 -11.56 14.64
C ASP A 478 46.33 -10.08 14.39
N GLN A 479 47.18 -9.30 13.71
CA GLN A 479 46.85 -7.91 13.38
C GLN A 479 45.61 -7.83 12.47
N ILE A 480 45.34 -8.89 11.69
CA ILE A 480 44.13 -8.99 10.84
C ILE A 480 42.87 -8.92 11.69
N ILE A 481 42.88 -9.51 12.88
CA ILE A 481 41.72 -9.55 13.76
C ILE A 481 41.59 -8.24 14.55
N GLN A 482 42.72 -7.68 14.99
CA GLN A 482 42.74 -6.44 15.77
C GLN A 482 42.21 -5.23 14.99
N GLU A 483 42.38 -5.21 13.67
CA GLU A 483 41.84 -4.16 12.80
C GLU A 483 40.32 -4.24 12.58
N LEU A 484 39.70 -5.40 12.86
CA LEU A 484 38.25 -5.60 12.69
C LEU A 484 37.51 -5.05 13.91
N THR A 485 37.50 -3.72 14.04
CA THR A 485 36.88 -2.98 15.15
C THR A 485 35.37 -3.17 15.25
N TYR A 486 34.72 -3.66 14.19
CA TYR A 486 33.29 -3.98 14.15
C TYR A 486 32.91 -5.34 14.76
N LEU A 487 33.90 -6.18 15.11
CA LEU A 487 33.65 -7.49 15.75
C LEU A 487 33.60 -7.36 17.27
N SER A 488 32.70 -8.11 17.89
CA SER A 488 32.69 -8.32 19.35
C SER A 488 33.92 -9.13 19.80
N LYS A 489 34.27 -9.07 21.10
CA LYS A 489 35.38 -9.84 21.67
C LYS A 489 35.23 -11.36 21.40
N ASP A 490 34.02 -11.88 21.55
CA ASP A 490 33.73 -13.30 21.32
C ASP A 490 33.92 -13.71 19.85
N GLU A 491 33.59 -12.82 18.91
CA GLU A 491 33.83 -13.05 17.48
C GLU A 491 35.33 -12.98 17.14
N GLN A 492 36.07 -12.06 17.75
CA GLN A 492 37.53 -11.98 17.61
C GLN A 492 38.19 -13.27 18.13
N ASP A 493 37.79 -13.77 19.30
CA ASP A 493 38.30 -15.01 19.86
C ASP A 493 37.96 -16.23 18.98
N SER A 494 36.77 -16.23 18.39
CA SER A 494 36.36 -17.26 17.44
C SER A 494 37.21 -17.24 16.16
N MET A 495 37.55 -16.05 15.65
CA MET A 495 38.46 -15.89 14.50
C MET A 495 39.90 -16.33 14.84
N ARG A 496 40.38 -16.05 16.07
CA ARG A 496 41.71 -16.49 16.54
C ARG A 496 41.84 -18.01 16.53
N LYS A 497 40.78 -18.75 16.87
CA LYS A 497 40.77 -20.22 16.87
C LYS A 497 40.95 -20.85 15.49
N ILE A 498 40.49 -20.17 14.44
CA ILE A 498 40.59 -20.66 13.05
C ILE A 498 41.76 -20.03 12.28
N MET A 499 42.56 -19.18 12.93
CA MET A 499 43.67 -18.47 12.32
C MET A 499 44.72 -19.43 11.74
N GLY A 500 45.11 -19.20 10.49
CA GLY A 500 46.12 -20.01 9.79
C GLY A 500 45.71 -21.46 9.48
N THR A 501 44.49 -21.89 9.81
CA THR A 501 44.04 -23.29 9.62
C THR A 501 43.95 -23.73 8.15
N MET A 502 43.94 -22.77 7.21
CA MET A 502 43.82 -23.00 5.76
C MET A 502 44.95 -22.34 4.96
N GLN A 503 46.13 -22.12 5.56
CA GLN A 503 47.26 -21.43 4.92
C GLN A 503 47.67 -22.03 3.56
N GLY A 504 47.55 -23.35 3.40
CA GLY A 504 47.87 -24.06 2.16
C GLY A 504 46.71 -24.23 1.17
N ASP A 505 45.50 -23.75 1.46
CA ASP A 505 44.35 -23.99 0.58
C ASP A 505 44.41 -23.06 -0.65
N SER A 506 44.70 -23.64 -1.81
CA SER A 506 44.79 -22.92 -3.09
C SER A 506 43.44 -22.37 -3.55
N THR A 507 42.33 -23.02 -3.18
CA THR A 507 40.98 -22.64 -3.58
C THR A 507 40.57 -21.31 -2.93
N LEU A 508 40.86 -21.12 -1.64
CA LEU A 508 40.61 -19.86 -0.94
C LEU A 508 41.50 -18.72 -1.45
N ASN A 509 42.77 -19.00 -1.71
CA ASN A 509 43.71 -18.00 -2.24
C ASN A 509 43.35 -17.57 -3.68
N GLN A 510 43.01 -18.52 -4.56
CA GLN A 510 42.54 -18.20 -5.92
C GLN A 510 41.25 -17.38 -5.90
N PHE A 511 40.29 -17.74 -5.05
CA PHE A 511 39.06 -16.98 -4.88
C PHE A 511 39.34 -15.56 -4.39
N LYS A 512 40.18 -15.40 -3.36
CA LYS A 512 40.61 -14.10 -2.83
C LYS A 512 41.21 -13.22 -3.93
N SER A 513 42.16 -13.74 -4.70
CA SER A 513 42.81 -12.99 -5.78
C SER A 513 41.84 -12.62 -6.90
N ALA A 514 40.91 -13.50 -7.25
CA ALA A 514 39.87 -13.20 -8.23
C ALA A 514 38.92 -12.10 -7.74
N LEU A 515 38.50 -12.17 -6.47
CA LEU A 515 37.62 -11.19 -5.85
C LEU A 515 38.28 -9.80 -5.77
N GLN A 516 39.57 -9.74 -5.42
CA GLN A 516 40.34 -8.49 -5.42
C GLN A 516 40.52 -7.90 -6.83
N ARG A 517 40.70 -8.74 -7.85
CA ARG A 517 40.78 -8.29 -9.25
C ARG A 517 39.45 -7.71 -9.74
N ILE A 518 38.32 -8.28 -9.32
CA ILE A 518 36.98 -7.76 -9.61
C ILE A 518 36.81 -6.36 -8.97
N ALA A 519 37.23 -6.19 -7.71
CA ALA A 519 37.13 -4.90 -7.03
C ALA A 519 37.89 -3.75 -7.70
N THR A 520 38.94 -4.05 -8.47
CA THR A 520 39.76 -3.05 -9.20
C THR A 520 39.56 -3.06 -10.71
N ALA A 521 38.65 -3.89 -11.22
CA ALA A 521 38.35 -3.99 -12.64
C ALA A 521 37.57 -2.78 -13.16
N THR A 522 37.59 -2.59 -14.48
CA THR A 522 36.78 -1.58 -15.17
C THR A 522 35.47 -2.17 -15.65
N TYR A 523 34.36 -1.46 -15.43
CA TYR A 523 33.01 -1.85 -15.83
C TYR A 523 32.40 -0.79 -16.75
N PRO A 524 32.16 -1.10 -18.04
CA PRO A 524 31.62 -0.14 -18.99
C PRO A 524 30.24 0.41 -18.58
N THR A 525 30.07 1.72 -18.70
CA THR A 525 28.79 2.43 -18.50
C THR A 525 28.59 3.48 -19.59
N ASP A 526 27.38 4.01 -19.70
CA ASP A 526 27.04 5.04 -20.71
C ASP A 526 27.76 6.38 -20.47
N ALA A 527 28.26 6.61 -19.24
CA ALA A 527 29.04 7.80 -18.90
C ALA A 527 30.51 7.71 -19.36
N GLY A 528 30.90 6.64 -20.07
CA GLY A 528 32.25 6.47 -20.59
C GLY A 528 33.31 6.50 -19.49
N LYS A 529 34.50 7.04 -19.77
CA LYS A 529 35.64 7.04 -18.84
C LYS A 529 35.37 7.73 -17.49
N ASP A 530 34.32 8.54 -17.39
CA ASP A 530 33.96 9.27 -16.18
C ASP A 530 33.26 8.39 -15.13
N MET A 531 32.86 7.15 -15.49
CA MET A 531 32.25 6.18 -14.59
C MET A 531 32.48 4.74 -15.07
N ILE A 532 33.67 4.19 -14.83
CA ILE A 532 34.02 2.79 -15.10
C ILE A 532 34.69 2.08 -13.92
N LEU A 533 34.98 2.79 -12.83
CA LEU A 533 35.68 2.26 -11.66
C LEU A 533 34.87 2.53 -10.39
N LEU A 534 34.90 1.58 -9.45
CA LEU A 534 34.32 1.79 -8.11
C LEU A 534 34.96 2.99 -7.39
N SER A 535 36.24 3.26 -7.64
CA SER A 535 36.95 4.39 -7.01
C SER A 535 36.35 5.75 -7.41
N GLN A 536 35.70 5.84 -8.58
CA GLN A 536 35.05 7.06 -9.05
C GLN A 536 33.74 7.35 -8.32
N ILE A 537 33.17 6.36 -7.62
CA ILE A 537 32.01 6.54 -6.72
C ILE A 537 32.43 6.61 -5.25
N GLY A 538 33.73 6.74 -4.96
CA GLY A 538 34.24 6.76 -3.59
C GLY A 538 34.37 5.39 -2.93
N VAL A 539 34.27 4.29 -3.69
CA VAL A 539 34.48 2.93 -3.18
C VAL A 539 35.80 2.40 -3.70
N SER A 540 36.82 2.27 -2.85
CA SER A 540 38.14 1.81 -3.30
C SER A 540 38.88 1.04 -2.23
N THR A 541 39.99 0.40 -2.59
CA THR A 541 40.92 -0.20 -1.63
C THR A 541 41.89 0.81 -1.02
N ASP A 542 41.80 2.08 -1.41
CA ASP A 542 42.63 3.20 -0.95
C ASP A 542 41.79 4.49 -1.09
N ALA A 543 40.82 4.68 -0.18
CA ALA A 543 39.90 5.82 -0.23
C ALA A 543 40.56 7.05 0.43
N ARG A 544 41.71 7.47 -0.11
CA ARG A 544 42.44 8.65 0.42
C ARG A 544 41.77 9.95 0.00
N LYS A 545 41.61 10.86 0.97
CA LYS A 545 41.53 12.31 0.70
C LYS A 545 42.84 12.76 0.06
N ALA A 546 42.76 13.42 -1.09
CA ALA A 546 43.90 14.08 -1.70
C ALA A 546 44.56 15.03 -0.68
N GLY A 547 45.81 14.76 -0.28
CA GLY A 547 46.60 15.61 0.62
C GLY A 547 47.04 15.01 1.97
N SER A 548 46.63 13.79 2.35
CA SER A 548 47.14 13.16 3.58
C SER A 548 48.47 12.43 3.34
N SER A 549 49.58 13.11 3.62
CA SER A 549 50.90 12.49 3.81
C SER A 549 51.04 12.03 5.25
N GLN A 550 50.86 10.73 5.53
CA GLN A 550 51.60 9.97 6.57
C GLN A 550 51.02 8.57 6.77
N GLY A 551 51.89 7.55 6.73
CA GLY A 551 51.63 6.21 7.29
C GLY A 551 51.47 5.08 6.27
N TYR A 552 52.35 4.09 6.37
CA TYR A 552 52.12 2.74 5.86
C TYR A 552 50.99 2.11 6.70
N ASP A 553 49.85 1.83 6.10
CA ASP A 553 48.73 1.19 6.76
C ASP A 553 48.62 -0.25 6.24
N ALA A 554 49.00 -1.21 7.09
CA ALA A 554 49.06 -2.62 6.74
C ALA A 554 47.68 -3.19 6.35
N SER A 555 46.60 -2.57 6.82
CA SER A 555 45.20 -2.89 6.47
C SER A 555 44.95 -2.77 4.97
N ARG A 556 45.62 -1.82 4.31
CA ARG A 556 45.42 -1.48 2.89
C ARG A 556 45.94 -2.53 1.92
N LEU A 557 46.97 -3.28 2.32
CA LEU A 557 47.51 -4.40 1.53
C LEU A 557 46.64 -5.66 1.60
N ARG A 558 45.55 -5.63 2.37
CA ARG A 558 44.67 -6.79 2.60
C ARG A 558 43.49 -6.84 1.62
N GLY A 559 43.30 -5.77 0.82
CA GLY A 559 42.32 -5.68 -0.26
C GLY A 559 40.87 -5.40 0.19
N TYR A 560 40.70 -4.87 1.40
CA TYR A 560 39.42 -4.38 1.89
C TYR A 560 38.97 -3.17 1.09
N LEU A 561 37.66 -3.01 0.96
CA LEU A 561 37.03 -1.85 0.35
C LEU A 561 36.64 -0.84 1.43
N GLU A 562 36.96 0.43 1.19
CA GLU A 562 36.58 1.58 1.99
C GLU A 562 35.57 2.41 1.21
N ILE A 563 34.67 3.09 1.93
CA ILE A 563 33.65 3.97 1.36
C ILE A 563 33.89 5.37 1.86
N ASP A 564 34.14 6.31 0.95
CA ASP A 564 33.96 7.74 1.21
C ASP A 564 32.48 8.08 1.03
N GLU A 565 31.73 8.11 2.13
CA GLU A 565 30.28 8.35 2.12
C GLU A 565 29.91 9.67 1.42
N LYS A 566 30.72 10.71 1.56
CA LYS A 566 30.44 12.02 0.94
C LYS A 566 30.62 11.96 -0.57
N THR A 567 31.68 11.30 -1.02
CA THR A 567 31.93 11.10 -2.46
C THR A 567 30.85 10.19 -3.07
N LEU A 568 30.46 9.13 -2.37
CA LEU A 568 29.38 8.23 -2.80
C LEU A 568 28.03 8.97 -2.89
N GLU A 569 27.67 9.75 -1.89
CA GLU A 569 26.44 10.54 -1.89
C GLU A 569 26.41 11.54 -3.05
N THR A 570 27.53 12.24 -3.29
CA THR A 570 27.68 13.16 -4.42
C THR A 570 27.55 12.44 -5.77
N ALA A 571 28.12 11.23 -5.88
CA ALA A 571 28.02 10.43 -7.10
C ALA A 571 26.58 9.95 -7.34
N LEU A 572 25.88 9.47 -6.30
CA LEU A 572 24.47 9.04 -6.35
C LEU A 572 23.52 10.19 -6.71
N GLN A 573 23.85 11.42 -6.33
CA GLN A 573 23.08 12.60 -6.71
C GLN A 573 23.18 12.92 -8.21
N ASN A 574 24.37 12.80 -8.79
CA ASN A 574 24.67 13.35 -10.11
C ASN A 574 24.74 12.31 -11.23
N LYS A 575 24.98 11.03 -10.91
CA LYS A 575 25.32 9.98 -11.89
C LYS A 575 24.61 8.64 -11.63
N LEU A 576 23.44 8.65 -11.01
CA LEU A 576 22.73 7.43 -10.61
C LEU A 576 22.56 6.37 -11.72
N PRO A 577 22.18 6.71 -12.97
CA PRO A 577 22.05 5.71 -14.04
C PRO A 577 23.37 5.01 -14.36
N ALA A 578 24.48 5.76 -14.39
CA ALA A 578 25.81 5.19 -14.63
C ALA A 578 26.29 4.34 -13.44
N ILE A 579 25.94 4.72 -12.21
CA ILE A 579 26.23 3.90 -11.03
C ILE A 579 25.47 2.58 -11.07
N ARG A 580 24.19 2.59 -11.47
CA ARG A 580 23.42 1.36 -11.69
C ARG A 580 24.15 0.41 -12.66
N GLN A 581 24.62 0.94 -13.79
CA GLN A 581 25.39 0.19 -14.78
C GLN A 581 26.74 -0.31 -14.24
N LEU A 582 27.40 0.45 -13.37
CA LEU A 582 28.66 0.05 -12.75
C LEU A 582 28.51 -1.26 -11.95
N PHE A 583 27.34 -1.48 -11.33
CA PHE A 583 27.04 -2.72 -10.60
C PHE A 583 26.45 -3.81 -11.50
N GLY A 584 25.62 -3.44 -12.48
CA GLY A 584 25.09 -4.35 -13.49
C GLY A 584 24.67 -3.62 -14.75
N ASN A 585 25.29 -3.96 -15.88
CA ASN A 585 24.98 -3.41 -17.19
C ASN A 585 24.67 -4.51 -18.19
N ASP A 586 23.70 -4.26 -19.05
CA ASP A 586 23.40 -5.04 -20.23
C ASP A 586 24.11 -4.37 -21.41
N THR A 587 25.19 -4.99 -21.87
CA THR A 587 26.04 -4.40 -22.92
C THR A 587 25.49 -4.60 -24.33
N ASN A 588 24.51 -5.49 -24.52
CA ASN A 588 24.05 -5.92 -25.83
C ASN A 588 22.57 -5.57 -26.11
N GLY A 589 21.82 -5.16 -25.09
CA GLY A 589 20.43 -4.70 -25.16
C GLY A 589 19.38 -5.81 -25.15
N ASP A 590 19.73 -7.04 -24.77
CA ASP A 590 18.81 -8.19 -24.71
C ASP A 590 18.02 -8.29 -23.38
N LEU A 591 18.13 -7.28 -22.51
CA LEU A 591 17.55 -7.19 -21.18
C LEU A 591 18.17 -8.15 -20.15
N VAL A 592 19.32 -8.76 -20.47
CA VAL A 592 20.08 -9.63 -19.57
C VAL A 592 21.38 -8.92 -19.17
N ILE A 593 21.56 -8.73 -17.86
CA ILE A 593 22.79 -8.17 -17.32
C ILE A 593 23.95 -9.14 -17.57
N ASP A 594 24.98 -8.68 -18.27
CA ASP A 594 26.14 -9.47 -18.68
C ASP A 594 27.49 -8.86 -18.23
N SER A 595 27.47 -7.68 -17.61
CA SER A 595 28.65 -7.02 -17.05
C SER A 595 28.34 -6.23 -15.78
N GLY A 596 29.39 -5.77 -15.08
CA GLY A 596 29.28 -4.98 -13.84
C GLY A 596 29.96 -5.64 -12.64
N PHE A 597 30.24 -4.85 -11.59
CA PHE A 597 30.88 -5.33 -10.37
C PHE A 597 30.06 -6.40 -9.67
N ALA A 598 28.78 -6.12 -9.42
CA ALA A 598 27.93 -7.03 -8.68
C ALA A 598 27.62 -8.31 -9.48
N TYR A 599 27.43 -8.19 -10.79
CA TYR A 599 27.33 -9.34 -11.70
C TYR A 599 28.59 -10.20 -11.65
N SER A 600 29.78 -9.58 -11.69
CA SER A 600 31.06 -10.30 -11.65
C SER A 600 31.28 -11.02 -10.31
N VAL A 601 30.84 -10.42 -9.20
CA VAL A 601 30.86 -11.05 -7.87
C VAL A 601 29.92 -12.26 -7.81
N ASP A 602 28.68 -12.13 -8.32
CA ASP A 602 27.75 -13.26 -8.42
C ASP A 602 28.35 -14.40 -9.27
N ALA A 603 28.86 -14.09 -10.46
CA ALA A 603 29.46 -15.05 -11.36
C ALA A 603 30.67 -15.78 -10.75
N LEU A 604 31.52 -15.07 -9.98
CA LEU A 604 32.65 -15.68 -9.27
C LEU A 604 32.18 -16.61 -8.14
N ILE A 605 31.14 -16.24 -7.40
CA ILE A 605 30.70 -16.99 -6.21
C ILE A 605 29.83 -18.18 -6.59
N LYS A 606 29.03 -18.08 -7.65
CA LYS A 606 28.04 -19.08 -8.06
C LYS A 606 28.58 -20.52 -8.09
N PRO A 607 29.74 -20.84 -8.72
CA PRO A 607 30.28 -22.21 -8.73
C PRO A 607 30.68 -22.76 -7.35
N TYR A 608 30.84 -21.90 -6.35
CA TYR A 608 31.19 -22.31 -4.99
C TYR A 608 29.98 -22.74 -4.16
N VAL A 609 28.85 -22.03 -4.33
CA VAL A 609 27.68 -22.13 -3.44
C VAL A 609 26.48 -22.82 -4.07
N ASP A 610 26.44 -22.98 -5.40
CA ASP A 610 25.38 -23.74 -6.07
C ASP A 610 25.36 -25.21 -5.61
N ILE A 611 24.24 -25.89 -5.84
CA ILE A 611 24.05 -27.30 -5.47
C ILE A 611 25.13 -28.15 -6.15
N GLY A 612 25.90 -28.90 -5.35
CA GLY A 612 27.04 -29.68 -5.84
C GLY A 612 28.29 -28.85 -6.18
N GLY A 613 28.30 -27.56 -5.84
CA GLY A 613 29.44 -26.66 -6.04
C GLY A 613 30.64 -26.97 -5.14
N ILE A 614 31.67 -26.14 -5.24
CA ILE A 614 32.99 -26.37 -4.62
C ILE A 614 32.89 -26.57 -3.09
N VAL A 615 32.04 -25.82 -2.40
CA VAL A 615 31.87 -25.96 -0.93
C VAL A 615 31.28 -27.32 -0.58
N ALA A 616 30.28 -27.79 -1.34
CA ALA A 616 29.68 -29.11 -1.14
C ALA A 616 30.70 -30.23 -1.42
N LEU A 617 31.50 -30.11 -2.48
CA LEU A 617 32.56 -31.08 -2.81
C LEU A 617 33.65 -31.15 -1.74
N LYS A 618 34.12 -29.99 -1.24
CA LYS A 618 35.12 -29.91 -0.17
C LYS A 618 34.60 -30.54 1.13
N THR A 619 33.39 -30.15 1.55
CA THR A 619 32.78 -30.70 2.78
C THR A 619 32.51 -32.20 2.67
N GLY A 620 32.03 -32.70 1.53
CA GLY A 620 31.85 -34.14 1.30
C GLY A 620 33.17 -34.94 1.32
N THR A 621 34.25 -34.36 0.79
CA THR A 621 35.60 -34.97 0.87
C THR A 621 36.07 -35.04 2.33
N ILE A 622 35.89 -33.97 3.09
CA ILE A 622 36.23 -33.92 4.52
C ILE A 622 35.39 -34.92 5.31
N ASP A 623 34.09 -35.05 5.02
CA ASP A 623 33.21 -36.05 5.67
C ASP A 623 33.67 -37.48 5.43
N THR A 624 34.16 -37.76 4.23
CA THR A 624 34.76 -39.06 3.89
C THR A 624 36.02 -39.30 4.71
N SER A 625 36.92 -38.30 4.81
CA SER A 625 38.13 -38.38 5.63
C SER A 625 37.82 -38.57 7.12
N ILE A 626 36.84 -37.84 7.66
CA ILE A 626 36.37 -38.01 9.05
C ILE A 626 35.90 -39.44 9.27
N SER A 627 35.08 -39.97 8.36
CA SER A 627 34.53 -41.33 8.47
C SER A 627 35.64 -42.40 8.42
N GLN A 628 36.66 -42.21 7.58
CA GLN A 628 37.81 -43.11 7.48
C GLN A 628 38.67 -43.06 8.75
N THR A 629 38.98 -41.87 9.26
CA THR A 629 39.75 -41.71 10.50
C THR A 629 39.00 -42.24 11.71
N GLN A 630 37.67 -42.07 11.76
CA GLN A 630 36.85 -42.63 12.83
C GLN A 630 36.90 -44.17 12.84
N LYS A 631 36.79 -44.82 11.68
CA LYS A 631 36.97 -46.29 11.58
C LYS A 631 38.35 -46.74 12.05
N ARG A 632 39.39 -45.92 11.83
CA ARG A 632 40.74 -46.17 12.34
C ARG A 632 40.79 -46.04 13.86
N ILE A 633 40.15 -45.02 14.44
CA ILE A 633 40.02 -44.87 15.91
C ILE A 633 39.34 -46.11 16.50
N ASP A 634 38.21 -46.54 15.94
CA ASP A 634 37.48 -47.72 16.43
C ASP A 634 38.33 -49.00 16.37
N THR A 635 39.21 -49.10 15.37
CA THR A 635 40.16 -50.22 15.25
C THR A 635 41.26 -50.13 16.30
N LEU A 636 41.84 -48.95 16.51
CA LEU A 636 42.86 -48.70 17.54
C LEU A 636 42.29 -48.93 18.95
N ASP A 637 41.07 -48.49 19.23
CA ASP A 637 40.41 -48.72 20.52
C ASP A 637 40.23 -50.22 20.81
N LYS A 638 39.86 -51.02 19.80
CA LYS A 638 39.80 -52.50 19.93
C LYS A 638 41.19 -53.10 20.19
N GLN A 639 42.22 -52.64 19.50
CA GLN A 639 43.60 -53.10 19.70
C GLN A 639 44.11 -52.74 21.09
N LEU A 640 43.84 -51.52 21.57
CA LEU A 640 44.19 -51.06 22.91
C LEU A 640 43.49 -51.87 23.99
N ALA A 641 42.19 -52.16 23.83
CA ALA A 641 41.46 -52.99 24.78
C ALA A 641 42.04 -54.42 24.87
N SER A 642 42.39 -55.02 23.73
CA SER A 642 43.06 -56.33 23.70
C SER A 642 44.42 -56.27 24.38
N LYS A 643 45.23 -55.25 24.07
CA LYS A 643 46.56 -55.05 24.65
C LYS A 643 46.50 -54.86 26.16
N GLU A 644 45.55 -54.07 26.66
CA GLU A 644 45.34 -53.86 28.09
C GLU A 644 44.97 -55.17 28.80
N SER A 645 44.09 -55.98 28.19
CA SER A 645 43.73 -57.30 28.73
C SER A 645 44.94 -58.23 28.77
N ASP A 646 45.76 -58.25 27.71
CA ASP A 646 46.98 -59.07 27.64
C ASP A 646 48.00 -58.66 28.70
N LEU A 647 48.22 -57.35 28.87
CA LEU A 647 49.09 -56.80 29.92
C LEU A 647 48.57 -57.16 31.31
N LYS A 648 47.28 -56.99 31.59
CA LYS A 648 46.66 -57.41 32.87
C LYS A 648 46.88 -58.89 33.15
N ARG A 649 46.74 -59.77 32.15
CA ARG A 649 47.03 -61.20 32.31
C ARG A 649 48.52 -61.46 32.59
N GLN A 650 49.43 -60.82 31.85
CA GLN A 650 50.87 -61.01 32.02
C GLN A 650 51.37 -60.53 33.39
N TYR A 651 50.99 -59.31 33.79
CA TYR A 651 51.36 -58.75 35.09
C TYR A 651 50.69 -59.47 36.25
N GLY A 652 49.43 -59.93 36.09
CA GLY A 652 48.76 -60.78 37.09
C GLY A 652 49.45 -62.14 37.28
N MET A 653 49.89 -62.79 36.19
CA MET A 653 50.69 -64.02 36.28
C MET A 653 52.06 -63.77 36.93
N MET A 654 52.72 -62.66 36.60
CA MET A 654 53.99 -62.25 37.20
C MET A 654 53.84 -62.03 38.71
N GLU A 655 52.83 -61.27 39.14
CA GLU A 655 52.55 -61.03 40.55
C GLU A 655 52.21 -62.33 41.29
N GLY A 656 51.41 -63.22 40.68
CA GLY A 656 51.15 -64.55 41.23
C GLY A 656 52.42 -65.42 41.32
N SER A 657 53.37 -65.28 40.40
CA SER A 657 54.67 -65.96 40.46
C SER A 657 55.59 -65.38 41.54
N LEU A 658 55.65 -64.05 41.66
CA LEU A 658 56.44 -63.34 42.67
C LEU A 658 55.93 -63.63 44.07
N ASN A 659 54.61 -63.63 44.28
CA ASN A 659 54.00 -64.00 45.56
C ASN A 659 54.31 -65.46 45.95
N ARG A 660 54.31 -66.39 44.99
CA ARG A 660 54.74 -67.78 45.23
C ARG A 660 56.23 -67.87 45.57
N MET A 661 57.09 -67.09 44.90
CA MET A 661 58.52 -67.01 45.24
C MET A 661 58.74 -66.39 46.62
N GLU A 662 58.00 -65.34 47.00
CA GLU A 662 58.08 -64.75 48.34
C GLU A 662 57.60 -65.73 49.41
N GLN A 663 56.51 -66.47 49.18
CA GLN A 663 56.05 -67.52 50.09
C GLN A 663 57.07 -68.65 50.23
N ALA A 664 57.67 -69.09 49.12
CA ALA A 664 58.73 -70.10 49.13
C ALA A 664 59.97 -69.58 49.88
N SER A 665 60.42 -68.35 49.62
CA SER A 665 61.55 -67.72 50.33
C SER A 665 61.25 -67.55 51.82
N GLY A 666 60.04 -67.11 52.17
CA GLY A 666 59.61 -66.99 53.56
C GLY A 666 59.58 -68.33 54.27
N SER A 667 59.10 -69.39 53.60
CA SER A 667 59.11 -70.75 54.15
C SER A 667 60.54 -71.29 54.34
N LEU A 668 61.47 -70.95 53.42
CA LEU A 668 62.89 -71.30 53.53
C LEU A 668 63.58 -70.52 54.66
N ASP A 669 63.27 -69.23 54.83
CA ASP A 669 63.77 -68.41 55.94
C ASP A 669 63.25 -68.91 57.30
N GLN A 670 61.99 -69.34 57.36
CA GLN A 670 61.38 -69.90 58.57
C GLN A 670 61.91 -71.29 58.88
N PHE A 671 62.20 -72.10 57.85
CA PHE A 671 62.93 -73.35 57.97
C PHE A 671 64.36 -73.12 58.50
N SER A 672 65.09 -72.15 57.95
CA SER A 672 66.44 -71.76 58.38
C SER A 672 66.49 -71.25 59.83
N LYS A 673 65.49 -70.45 60.24
CA LYS A 673 65.36 -69.95 61.62
C LYS A 673 64.98 -71.06 62.61
N ASN A 674 64.21 -72.05 62.19
CA ASN A 674 63.88 -73.20 63.03
C ASN A 674 65.00 -74.26 63.09
N SER A 675 65.90 -74.30 62.10
CA SER A 675 67.08 -75.18 62.10
C SER A 675 68.28 -74.60 62.85
N SER A 676 68.15 -73.40 63.44
CA SER A 676 69.20 -72.70 64.18
C SER A 676 68.85 -72.47 65.67
N GLN A 677 67.86 -73.19 66.19
CA GLN A 677 67.58 -73.35 67.63
C GLN A 677 68.01 -74.72 68.14
#